data_AF-A0A0G1GH15-F1
#
_entry.id   AF-A0A0G1GH15-F1
#
_cell.length_a   1.000
_cell.length_b   1.000
_cell.length_c   1.000
_cell.angle_alpha   90.00
_cell.angle_beta   90.00
_cell.angle_gamma   90.00
#
_symmetry.space_group_name_H-M   'P 1'
#
loop_
_entity.id
_entity.type
_entity.pdbx_description
1 polymer ?
#
loop_
_entity_poly.entity_id
_entity_poly.type
_entity_poly.pdbx_seq_one_letter_code
_entity_poly.pdbx_strand_id
1 'polypeptide(L)'
;MEFKYTHEIVEGKWQKEWKKKGIYKADNKKGKKFYTLVELTYSSGDLHIGHWFAWSAPDVYARFKRMQGENVLFPVGGFDSFGLPAENAAIKRGVHPADWTERNIEVMRKQFATMGPSFDWDREVITSRPNYYKWTQWLFLKLYDAGLVYKDKVNSNWCPKCKTVLANEHVENGCCWRHPDTKVVQKKVEQWLVKITDYAERLIWKGPASAKGFSEAGWPKAHKEGQNNWIGKSEGVLVQFPISGFQFPIEVFTTRPDTLPGATFLVLSPEYAQSLIKLVPQNLEKRLSKYIEDSLNKSEQDRKREQKTKTGFDMGILATNPVTGEQIPVFVGDYVLSGVGTGAIMAVPGHDERDLAFAKEHGLAVKKIKPDKALWQKYPKSVTYRLRDWSVSRHRYWGAPVPIIYCSDCGTVPVPYEELPVKLPRDVDYNPTGKAPLATSKSFVATKCPKCGGKAERETQTMDTYVDSSWYFLRYIDPKNSKAPFDKKLVNDWMPIKVYFGGSEHVHGHTLYARFITKFLHDQGYLKSDEFALKRVNHGVVLGSDGAKMSKSRGNVVNPDIEVKKYGADTVRTYLCFMGPHQNAAPWAREGVEGMHRFYQRLWRLFNQKPVGVDTGKMRNQAVQRVTKDIESMRFNTAIASVMEYANHLKANGSSKADLITLAKLIAPFAPHMAEEVWVNVLGQKFSIHQSQWPKFDANLAKEEHSVVIIQIDGKTRGQLIIDNLQLTKEEVIKKARNNEKVSKWLKDKKIKKVIFVPGKIVNFVTH
;
A
#
# COMPACT_ATOMS: atom_id res chain seq x y z
N MET A 1 -30.84 30.68 23.25
CA MET A 1 -30.04 29.60 22.63
C MET A 1 -28.59 29.83 22.99
N GLU A 2 -27.86 28.82 23.44
CA GLU A 2 -26.45 28.96 23.82
C GLU A 2 -25.61 29.45 22.63
N PHE A 3 -24.87 30.54 22.83
CA PHE A 3 -24.01 31.16 21.81
C PHE A 3 -22.70 30.39 21.54
N LYS A 4 -22.54 29.21 22.14
CA LYS A 4 -21.36 28.33 22.04
C LYS A 4 -21.77 26.98 21.48
N TYR A 5 -20.99 26.44 20.55
CA TYR A 5 -21.20 25.08 20.04
C TYR A 5 -20.70 24.07 21.08
N THR A 6 -21.60 23.19 21.52
CA THR A 6 -21.35 22.16 22.55
C THR A 6 -21.29 20.79 21.88
N HIS A 7 -20.08 20.39 21.48
CA HIS A 7 -19.86 19.15 20.71
C HIS A 7 -20.22 17.90 21.51
N GLU A 8 -20.07 17.92 22.83
CA GLU A 8 -20.38 16.79 23.72
C GLU A 8 -21.84 16.34 23.64
N ILE A 9 -22.75 17.30 23.37
CA ILE A 9 -24.19 17.03 23.23
C ILE A 9 -24.52 16.68 21.78
N VAL A 10 -24.01 17.46 20.83
CA VAL A 10 -24.41 17.38 19.41
C VAL A 10 -23.87 16.12 18.75
N GLU A 11 -22.59 15.81 18.93
CA GLU A 11 -21.93 14.75 18.15
C GLU A 11 -22.49 13.37 18.50
N GLY A 12 -22.59 13.05 19.80
CA GLY A 12 -23.13 11.78 20.27
C GLY A 12 -24.61 11.58 19.91
N LYS A 13 -25.42 12.65 19.86
CA LYS A 13 -26.81 12.63 19.41
C LYS A 13 -26.91 12.19 17.95
N TRP A 14 -26.19 12.86 17.05
CA TRP A 14 -26.28 12.57 15.61
C TRP A 14 -25.67 11.23 15.23
N GLN A 15 -24.58 10.81 15.87
CA GLN A 15 -24.01 9.47 15.67
C GLN A 15 -25.03 8.37 15.97
N LYS A 16 -25.77 8.48 17.08
CA LYS A 16 -26.85 7.55 17.45
C LYS A 16 -27.99 7.58 16.43
N GLU A 17 -28.41 8.77 16.02
CA GLU A 17 -29.52 8.95 15.08
C GLU A 17 -29.21 8.41 13.68
N TRP A 18 -28.02 8.68 13.15
CA TRP A 18 -27.57 8.14 11.86
C TRP A 18 -27.47 6.62 11.89
N LYS A 19 -26.96 6.05 12.99
CA LYS A 19 -26.89 4.59 13.17
C LYS A 19 -28.29 3.98 13.22
N LYS A 20 -29.21 4.56 13.99
CA LYS A 20 -30.61 4.13 14.10
C LYS A 20 -31.32 4.14 12.75
N LYS A 21 -31.15 5.22 11.97
CA LYS A 21 -31.75 5.38 10.64
C LYS A 21 -31.01 4.61 9.53
N GLY A 22 -29.79 4.13 9.78
CA GLY A 22 -28.98 3.40 8.81
C GLY A 22 -28.62 4.21 7.56
N ILE A 23 -28.48 5.54 7.67
CA ILE A 23 -28.37 6.43 6.50
C ILE A 23 -27.12 6.23 5.64
N TYR A 24 -26.10 5.54 6.17
CA TYR A 24 -24.84 5.25 5.46
C TYR A 24 -24.77 3.82 4.91
N LYS A 25 -25.83 3.00 5.07
CA LYS A 25 -25.87 1.64 4.53
C LYS A 25 -25.97 1.65 3.01
N ALA A 26 -25.14 0.85 2.36
CA ALA A 26 -25.13 0.74 0.91
C ALA A 26 -26.23 -0.22 0.42
N ASP A 27 -27.02 0.22 -0.56
CA ASP A 27 -28.14 -0.57 -1.11
C ASP A 27 -27.62 -1.52 -2.21
N ASN A 28 -27.89 -2.82 -2.13
CA ASN A 28 -27.45 -3.74 -3.18
C ASN A 28 -28.29 -3.67 -4.48
N LYS A 29 -29.55 -3.23 -4.41
CA LYS A 29 -30.52 -3.28 -5.51
C LYS A 29 -30.66 -1.97 -6.29
N LYS A 30 -30.46 -0.81 -5.66
CA LYS A 30 -30.76 0.50 -6.26
C LYS A 30 -29.53 1.40 -6.40
N GLY A 31 -29.68 2.47 -7.19
CA GLY A 31 -28.71 3.55 -7.32
C GLY A 31 -27.44 3.20 -8.10
N LYS A 32 -26.73 4.24 -8.54
CA LYS A 32 -25.44 4.13 -9.21
C LYS A 32 -24.36 3.76 -8.19
N LYS A 33 -23.70 2.62 -8.38
CA LYS A 33 -22.77 2.05 -7.39
C LYS A 33 -21.46 2.82 -7.34
N PHE A 34 -21.08 3.22 -6.13
CA PHE A 34 -19.79 3.86 -5.86
C PHE A 34 -19.09 3.16 -4.70
N TYR A 35 -18.18 2.24 -5.01
CA TYR A 35 -17.37 1.57 -4.00
C TYR A 35 -16.07 2.34 -3.75
N THR A 36 -15.91 2.86 -2.54
CA THR A 36 -14.65 3.44 -2.05
C THR A 36 -14.19 2.72 -0.79
N LEU A 37 -12.88 2.53 -0.64
CA LEU A 37 -12.34 1.71 0.44
C LEU A 37 -11.00 2.26 0.94
N VAL A 38 -10.78 2.18 2.25
CA VAL A 38 -9.48 2.39 2.90
C VAL A 38 -8.93 1.01 3.27
N GLU A 39 -7.62 0.85 3.19
CA GLU A 39 -6.92 -0.35 3.71
C GLU A 39 -7.42 -0.74 5.11
N LEU A 40 -7.71 -2.02 5.28
CA LEU A 40 -8.09 -2.60 6.57
C LEU A 40 -7.02 -2.36 7.64
N THR A 41 -7.44 -2.25 8.92
CA THR A 41 -6.51 -1.90 10.01
C THR A 41 -6.06 -3.14 10.76
N TYR A 42 -4.77 -3.22 11.08
CA TYR A 42 -4.26 -4.27 11.98
C TYR A 42 -4.79 -4.10 13.41
N SER A 43 -5.27 -5.18 14.04
CA SER A 43 -5.78 -5.19 15.42
C SER A 43 -4.66 -5.26 16.48
N SER A 44 -3.60 -4.48 16.30
CA SER A 44 -2.37 -4.51 17.13
C SER A 44 -2.43 -3.58 18.37
N GLY A 45 -3.52 -2.84 18.54
CA GLY A 45 -3.85 -2.05 19.73
C GLY A 45 -4.57 -0.74 19.35
N ASP A 46 -4.62 0.21 20.28
CA ASP A 46 -5.36 1.48 20.14
C ASP A 46 -5.00 2.30 18.89
N LEU A 47 -6.00 3.00 18.36
CA LEU A 47 -5.84 3.99 17.30
C LEU A 47 -5.01 5.18 17.77
N HIS A 48 -4.33 5.79 16.82
CA HIS A 48 -3.65 7.07 16.97
C HIS A 48 -4.07 7.99 15.82
N ILE A 49 -3.76 9.28 15.90
CA ILE A 49 -4.24 10.26 14.91
C ILE A 49 -3.81 9.96 13.47
N GLY A 50 -2.63 9.35 13.28
CA GLY A 50 -2.19 8.85 11.97
C GLY A 50 -3.13 7.84 11.31
N HIS A 51 -3.87 7.03 12.10
CA HIS A 51 -4.95 6.21 11.54
C HIS A 51 -6.02 7.16 11.00
N TRP A 52 -6.60 8.02 11.84
CA TRP A 52 -7.65 8.95 11.40
C TRP A 52 -7.27 9.87 10.24
N PHE A 53 -6.01 10.21 10.06
CA PHE A 53 -5.53 10.90 8.86
C PHE A 53 -5.82 10.10 7.58
N ALA A 54 -5.62 8.78 7.60
CA ALA A 54 -5.94 7.87 6.50
C ALA A 54 -7.45 7.75 6.23
N TRP A 55 -8.33 7.89 7.24
CA TRP A 55 -9.79 7.77 7.09
C TRP A 55 -10.54 9.09 6.87
N SER A 56 -10.03 10.23 7.35
CA SER A 56 -10.78 11.50 7.35
C SER A 56 -11.08 11.97 5.93
N ALA A 57 -10.08 11.99 5.05
CA ALA A 57 -10.25 12.37 3.65
C ALA A 57 -11.15 11.40 2.85
N PRO A 58 -10.99 10.08 2.97
CA PRO A 58 -11.92 9.11 2.37
C PRO A 58 -13.36 9.25 2.85
N ASP A 59 -13.58 9.54 4.14
CA ASP A 59 -14.92 9.74 4.68
C ASP A 59 -15.56 11.03 4.15
N VAL A 60 -14.80 12.13 4.07
CA VAL A 60 -15.22 13.37 3.38
C VAL A 60 -15.65 13.05 1.95
N TYR A 61 -14.83 12.29 1.23
CA TYR A 61 -15.09 11.94 -0.16
C TYR A 61 -16.33 11.04 -0.31
N ALA A 62 -16.52 10.06 0.60
CA ALA A 62 -17.69 9.21 0.64
C ALA A 62 -18.99 10.00 0.90
N ARG A 63 -18.97 10.95 1.85
CA ARG A 63 -20.10 11.86 2.13
C ARG A 63 -20.43 12.73 0.94
N PHE A 64 -19.40 13.31 0.30
CA PHE A 64 -19.55 14.09 -0.91
C PHE A 64 -20.21 13.28 -2.04
N LYS A 65 -19.75 12.06 -2.29
CA LYS A 65 -20.32 11.20 -3.33
C LYS A 65 -21.77 10.80 -3.04
N ARG A 66 -22.13 10.55 -1.78
CA ARG A 66 -23.54 10.33 -1.39
C ARG A 66 -24.42 11.54 -1.70
N MET A 67 -23.94 12.74 -1.36
CA MET A 67 -24.66 13.98 -1.65
C MET A 67 -24.73 14.28 -3.16
N GLN A 68 -23.82 13.74 -3.98
CA GLN A 68 -23.94 13.76 -5.45
C GLN A 68 -24.95 12.73 -6.00
N GLY A 69 -25.64 11.97 -5.13
CA GLY A 69 -26.66 10.99 -5.51
C GLY A 69 -26.13 9.59 -5.81
N GLU A 70 -24.84 9.32 -5.57
CA GLU A 70 -24.27 7.98 -5.72
C GLU A 70 -24.68 7.08 -4.54
N ASN A 71 -24.89 5.80 -4.82
CA ASN A 71 -25.05 4.77 -3.80
C ASN A 71 -23.66 4.29 -3.36
N VAL A 72 -23.19 4.86 -2.24
CA VAL A 72 -21.82 4.68 -1.77
C VAL A 72 -21.69 3.48 -0.83
N LEU A 73 -20.88 2.51 -1.24
CA LEU A 73 -20.31 1.51 -0.34
C LEU A 73 -19.01 2.07 0.21
N PHE A 74 -19.03 2.38 1.51
CA PHE A 74 -17.86 2.75 2.30
C PHE A 74 -17.89 1.90 3.57
N PRO A 75 -17.36 0.67 3.54
CA PRO A 75 -17.41 -0.20 4.69
C PRO A 75 -16.48 0.34 5.78
N VAL A 76 -16.71 -0.08 7.01
CA VAL A 76 -15.67 0.06 8.04
C VAL A 76 -14.38 -0.57 7.50
N GLY A 77 -13.24 0.06 7.77
CA GLY A 77 -11.97 -0.63 7.67
C GLY A 77 -12.02 -1.78 8.68
N GLY A 78 -12.49 -2.94 8.25
CA GLY A 78 -12.50 -4.17 9.01
C GLY A 78 -11.12 -4.49 9.55
N PHE A 79 -11.03 -5.57 10.32
CA PHE A 79 -9.86 -5.82 11.13
C PHE A 79 -9.01 -6.92 10.51
N ASP A 80 -7.81 -6.53 10.05
CA ASP A 80 -6.77 -7.51 9.79
C ASP A 80 -6.23 -8.00 11.12
N SER A 81 -6.71 -9.18 11.50
CA SER A 81 -6.71 -9.62 12.88
C SER A 81 -5.94 -10.92 13.09
N PHE A 82 -5.43 -11.51 12.02
CA PHE A 82 -4.39 -12.54 12.06
C PHE A 82 -2.99 -11.92 11.95
N GLY A 83 -1.96 -12.77 12.08
CA GLY A 83 -0.57 -12.41 11.83
C GLY A 83 0.23 -11.96 13.07
N LEU A 84 1.51 -11.67 12.79
CA LEU A 84 2.54 -11.41 13.78
C LEU A 84 2.24 -10.26 14.76
N PRO A 85 1.67 -9.11 14.34
CA PRO A 85 1.48 -7.98 15.24
C PRO A 85 0.56 -8.31 16.43
N ALA A 86 -0.59 -8.96 16.16
CA ALA A 86 -1.55 -9.34 17.18
C ALA A 86 -1.00 -10.45 18.10
N GLU A 87 -0.39 -11.48 17.51
CA GLU A 87 0.18 -12.61 18.25
C GLU A 87 1.29 -12.18 19.22
N ASN A 88 2.26 -11.39 18.74
CA ASN A 88 3.37 -10.94 19.58
C ASN A 88 2.90 -10.03 20.73
N ALA A 89 1.90 -9.17 20.46
CA ALA A 89 1.34 -8.28 21.47
C ALA A 89 0.60 -9.06 22.57
N ALA A 90 -0.08 -10.15 22.21
CA ALA A 90 -0.76 -11.06 23.13
C ALA A 90 0.23 -11.86 23.99
N ILE A 91 1.24 -12.49 23.36
CA ILE A 91 2.29 -13.26 24.05
C ILE A 91 3.03 -12.41 25.08
N LYS A 92 3.42 -11.17 24.72
CA LYS A 92 4.11 -10.25 25.65
C LYS A 92 3.31 -9.95 26.91
N ARG A 93 1.98 -10.10 26.87
CA ARG A 93 1.05 -9.79 27.97
C ARG A 93 0.51 -11.04 28.67
N GLY A 94 0.95 -12.24 28.27
CA GLY A 94 0.45 -13.49 28.84
C GLY A 94 -1.03 -13.75 28.55
N VAL A 95 -1.57 -13.25 27.43
CA VAL A 95 -2.97 -13.46 27.04
C VAL A 95 -3.05 -14.25 25.74
N HIS A 96 -4.06 -15.11 25.60
CA HIS A 96 -4.34 -15.83 24.36
C HIS A 96 -4.58 -14.85 23.18
N PRO A 97 -3.97 -15.07 22.00
CA PRO A 97 -4.10 -14.16 20.84
C PRO A 97 -5.53 -13.85 20.43
N ALA A 98 -6.44 -14.83 20.45
CA ALA A 98 -7.87 -14.60 20.16
C ALA A 98 -8.51 -13.56 21.09
N ASP A 99 -8.27 -13.65 22.39
CA ASP A 99 -8.93 -12.81 23.38
C ASP A 99 -8.30 -11.41 23.41
N TRP A 100 -7.00 -11.31 23.11
CA TRP A 100 -6.34 -10.03 22.85
C TRP A 100 -6.90 -9.32 21.61
N THR A 101 -7.01 -10.07 20.51
CA THR A 101 -7.54 -9.56 19.23
C THR A 101 -8.97 -9.09 19.36
N GLU A 102 -9.88 -9.87 19.95
CA GLU A 102 -11.30 -9.48 20.09
C GLU A 102 -11.44 -8.24 21.00
N ARG A 103 -10.68 -8.14 22.09
CA ARG A 103 -10.67 -6.92 22.93
C ARG A 103 -10.20 -5.69 22.17
N ASN A 104 -9.13 -5.82 21.37
CA ASN A 104 -8.64 -4.71 20.55
C ASN A 104 -9.66 -4.29 19.48
N ILE A 105 -10.32 -5.25 18.85
CA ILE A 105 -11.38 -4.99 17.87
C ILE A 105 -12.49 -4.18 18.51
N GLU A 106 -12.95 -4.54 19.72
CA GLU A 106 -13.98 -3.80 20.43
C GLU A 106 -13.56 -2.38 20.80
N VAL A 107 -12.32 -2.21 21.28
CA VAL A 107 -11.75 -0.90 21.59
C VAL A 107 -11.68 -0.06 20.32
N MET A 108 -11.01 -0.54 19.28
CA MET A 108 -10.86 0.17 18.00
C MET A 108 -12.20 0.49 17.36
N ARG A 109 -13.21 -0.40 17.46
CA ARG A 109 -14.57 -0.12 16.98
C ARG A 109 -15.18 1.09 17.70
N LYS A 110 -15.01 1.19 19.02
CA LYS A 110 -15.44 2.36 19.80
C LYS A 110 -14.68 3.62 19.39
N GLN A 111 -13.36 3.53 19.24
CA GLN A 111 -12.50 4.65 18.80
C GLN A 111 -12.79 5.10 17.36
N PHE A 112 -13.19 4.18 16.49
CA PHE A 112 -13.66 4.55 15.17
C PHE A 112 -15.01 5.27 15.25
N ALA A 113 -15.90 4.83 16.16
CA ALA A 113 -17.21 5.45 16.32
C ALA A 113 -17.14 6.88 16.90
N THR A 114 -16.14 7.21 17.74
CA THR A 114 -16.03 8.54 18.39
C THR A 114 -15.97 9.69 17.40
N MET A 115 -15.41 9.46 16.21
CA MET A 115 -15.28 10.46 15.16
C MET A 115 -16.46 10.49 14.18
N GLY A 116 -17.52 9.73 14.41
CA GLY A 116 -18.72 9.70 13.56
C GLY A 116 -18.47 9.44 12.07
N PRO A 117 -17.73 8.38 11.68
CA PRO A 117 -17.52 8.04 10.28
C PRO A 117 -18.82 7.60 9.59
N SER A 118 -18.91 7.83 8.28
CA SER A 118 -20.00 7.39 7.43
C SER A 118 -19.85 5.94 6.97
N PHE A 119 -19.46 5.03 7.86
CA PHE A 119 -19.27 3.63 7.52
C PHE A 119 -20.59 2.86 7.39
N ASP A 120 -20.60 1.89 6.47
CA ASP A 120 -21.54 0.78 6.49
C ASP A 120 -21.05 -0.31 7.46
N TRP A 121 -21.45 -0.18 8.73
CA TRP A 121 -21.06 -1.09 9.82
C TRP A 121 -21.62 -2.51 9.67
N ASP A 122 -22.70 -2.70 8.90
CA ASP A 122 -23.29 -4.03 8.70
C ASP A 122 -22.38 -4.94 7.88
N ARG A 123 -21.38 -4.35 7.22
CA ARG A 123 -20.45 -5.04 6.34
C ARG A 123 -19.10 -5.29 6.97
N GLU A 124 -18.93 -5.11 8.28
CA GLU A 124 -17.66 -5.38 8.98
C GLU A 124 -17.14 -6.81 8.69
N VAL A 125 -15.83 -6.90 8.39
CA VAL A 125 -15.11 -8.17 8.25
C VAL A 125 -13.98 -8.22 9.26
N ILE A 126 -13.76 -9.41 9.83
CA ILE A 126 -12.69 -9.69 10.80
C ILE A 126 -11.99 -10.94 10.31
N THR A 127 -10.74 -10.80 9.88
CA THR A 127 -10.02 -11.87 9.18
C THR A 127 -9.78 -13.10 10.04
N SER A 128 -9.66 -12.93 11.36
CA SER A 128 -9.43 -14.01 12.32
C SER A 128 -10.67 -14.83 12.69
N ARG A 129 -11.88 -14.45 12.22
CA ARG A 129 -13.11 -15.18 12.54
C ARG A 129 -13.38 -16.33 11.56
N PRO A 130 -13.92 -17.47 12.03
CA PRO A 130 -14.17 -18.64 11.18
C PRO A 130 -15.06 -18.37 9.98
N ASN A 131 -16.00 -17.44 10.08
CA ASN A 131 -16.89 -17.05 8.97
C ASN A 131 -16.17 -16.25 7.87
N TYR A 132 -14.95 -15.77 8.12
CA TYR A 132 -14.07 -15.16 7.13
C TYR A 132 -13.05 -16.19 6.63
N TYR A 133 -12.18 -16.73 7.50
CA TYR A 133 -11.05 -17.54 7.05
C TYR A 133 -11.44 -18.91 6.49
N LYS A 134 -12.68 -19.37 6.70
CA LYS A 134 -13.26 -20.47 5.89
C LYS A 134 -13.04 -20.22 4.40
N TRP A 135 -13.25 -18.98 3.98
CA TRP A 135 -13.15 -18.56 2.59
C TRP A 135 -11.71 -18.27 2.16
N THR A 136 -10.83 -17.91 3.10
CA THR A 136 -9.38 -17.93 2.85
C THR A 136 -8.88 -19.36 2.59
N GLN A 137 -9.34 -20.34 3.38
CA GLN A 137 -9.05 -21.77 3.14
C GLN A 137 -9.63 -22.25 1.81
N TRP A 138 -10.85 -21.85 1.48
CA TRP A 138 -11.44 -22.09 0.16
C TRP A 138 -10.58 -21.50 -0.97
N LEU A 139 -10.08 -20.27 -0.83
CA LEU A 139 -9.21 -19.62 -1.82
C LEU A 139 -7.90 -20.39 -1.99
N PHE A 140 -7.29 -20.83 -0.89
CA PHE A 140 -6.10 -21.67 -0.93
C PHE A 140 -6.36 -22.96 -1.70
N LEU A 141 -7.46 -23.67 -1.42
CA LEU A 141 -7.82 -24.89 -2.14
C LEU A 141 -8.08 -24.61 -3.62
N LYS A 142 -8.69 -23.47 -3.98
CA LYS A 142 -8.86 -23.11 -5.40
C LYS A 142 -7.53 -22.89 -6.12
N LEU A 143 -6.56 -22.26 -5.46
CA LEU A 143 -5.21 -22.12 -6.01
C LEU A 143 -4.49 -23.48 -6.09
N TYR A 144 -4.72 -24.37 -5.12
CA TYR A 144 -4.20 -25.74 -5.12
C TYR A 144 -4.78 -26.59 -6.26
N ASP A 145 -6.10 -26.57 -6.43
CA ASP A 145 -6.80 -27.25 -7.52
C ASP A 145 -6.32 -26.76 -8.90
N ALA A 146 -5.92 -25.48 -9.00
CA ALA A 146 -5.36 -24.87 -10.21
C ALA A 146 -3.86 -25.17 -10.44
N GLY A 147 -3.21 -25.97 -9.57
CA GLY A 147 -1.78 -26.27 -9.69
C GLY A 147 -0.83 -25.11 -9.38
N LEU A 148 -1.36 -24.03 -8.79
CA LEU A 148 -0.61 -22.82 -8.42
C LEU A 148 -0.03 -22.91 -7.01
N VAL A 149 -0.48 -23.83 -6.16
CA VAL A 149 0.07 -24.04 -4.82
C VAL A 149 0.95 -25.28 -4.81
N TYR A 150 2.13 -25.15 -4.22
CA TYR A 150 3.05 -26.27 -4.00
C TYR A 150 3.82 -26.08 -2.70
N LYS A 151 4.47 -27.14 -2.22
CA LYS A 151 5.30 -27.10 -1.01
C LYS A 151 6.76 -27.32 -1.41
N ASP A 152 7.65 -26.48 -0.91
CA ASP A 152 9.09 -26.58 -1.19
C ASP A 152 9.93 -25.99 -0.05
N LYS A 153 11.23 -26.31 -0.04
CA LYS A 153 12.20 -25.79 0.92
C LYS A 153 12.78 -24.48 0.39
N VAL A 154 12.39 -23.38 1.02
CA VAL A 154 12.90 -22.05 0.68
C VAL A 154 13.83 -21.52 1.76
N ASN A 155 14.86 -20.79 1.32
CA ASN A 155 15.70 -20.03 2.23
C ASN A 155 14.85 -18.91 2.85
N SER A 156 14.71 -18.96 4.17
CA SER A 156 14.00 -17.97 4.94
C SER A 156 14.91 -17.38 6.01
N ASN A 157 14.74 -16.09 6.26
CA ASN A 157 15.36 -15.42 7.40
C ASN A 157 14.93 -16.14 8.68
N TRP A 158 15.88 -16.56 9.50
CA TRP A 158 15.63 -17.26 10.75
C TRP A 158 16.35 -16.56 11.89
N CYS A 159 15.65 -16.31 12.99
CA CYS A 159 16.29 -15.82 14.20
C CYS A 159 16.52 -17.00 15.17
N PRO A 160 17.79 -17.33 15.51
CA PRO A 160 18.11 -18.41 16.44
C PRO A 160 17.48 -18.23 17.82
N LYS A 161 17.44 -16.99 18.33
CA LYS A 161 16.87 -16.64 19.64
C LYS A 161 15.34 -16.68 19.64
N CYS A 162 14.69 -16.26 18.54
CA CYS A 162 13.23 -16.37 18.41
C CYS A 162 12.77 -17.80 18.05
N LYS A 163 13.66 -18.63 17.51
CA LYS A 163 13.37 -19.94 16.89
C LYS A 163 12.17 -19.88 15.92
N THR A 164 12.13 -18.86 15.06
CA THR A 164 11.09 -18.66 14.06
C THR A 164 11.67 -18.01 12.80
N VAL A 165 10.99 -18.24 11.68
CA VAL A 165 11.18 -17.46 10.47
C VAL A 165 10.77 -16.00 10.67
N LEU A 166 11.53 -15.09 10.06
CA LEU A 166 11.30 -13.65 10.01
C LEU A 166 10.95 -13.23 8.58
N ALA A 167 10.07 -12.24 8.44
CA ALA A 167 9.89 -11.55 7.17
C ALA A 167 11.11 -10.65 6.88
N ASN A 168 11.31 -10.23 5.64
CA ASN A 168 12.44 -9.34 5.28
C ASN A 168 12.39 -8.01 6.05
N GLU A 169 11.20 -7.50 6.31
CA GLU A 169 10.93 -6.26 7.04
C GLU A 169 11.28 -6.38 8.53
N HIS A 170 11.42 -7.61 9.04
CA HIS A 170 11.74 -7.92 10.43
C HIS A 170 13.25 -8.19 10.64
N VAL A 171 14.07 -7.91 9.63
CA VAL A 171 15.53 -7.97 9.68
C VAL A 171 16.07 -6.53 9.62
N GLU A 172 16.59 -6.04 10.74
CA GLU A 172 17.15 -4.69 10.86
C GLU A 172 18.67 -4.80 11.01
N ASN A 173 19.41 -4.22 10.07
CA ASN A 173 20.88 -4.29 10.03
C ASN A 173 21.45 -5.71 10.11
N GLY A 174 20.79 -6.68 9.48
CA GLY A 174 21.19 -8.10 9.51
C GLY A 174 20.86 -8.81 10.83
N CYS A 175 20.24 -8.12 11.78
CA CYS A 175 19.83 -8.65 13.07
C CYS A 175 18.30 -8.71 13.21
N CYS A 176 17.82 -9.46 14.20
CA CYS A 176 16.39 -9.56 14.46
C CYS A 176 15.86 -8.23 15.02
N TRP A 177 14.75 -7.72 14.48
CA TRP A 177 14.10 -6.50 14.99
C TRP A 177 13.73 -6.54 16.50
N ARG A 178 13.60 -7.74 17.08
CA ARG A 178 13.33 -7.95 18.52
C ARG A 178 14.59 -8.18 19.34
N HIS A 179 15.65 -8.66 18.70
CA HIS A 179 16.93 -8.97 19.33
C HIS A 179 18.02 -8.34 18.46
N PRO A 180 18.27 -7.04 18.63
CA PRO A 180 19.23 -6.28 17.81
C PRO A 180 20.66 -6.85 17.90
N ASP A 181 20.93 -7.60 18.96
CA ASP A 181 22.15 -8.36 19.26
C ASP A 181 22.23 -9.71 18.54
N THR A 182 21.12 -10.22 17.99
CA THR A 182 21.04 -11.55 17.38
C THR A 182 21.03 -11.47 15.86
N LYS A 183 22.12 -11.92 15.24
CA LYS A 183 22.21 -12.06 13.78
C LYS A 183 21.14 -13.01 13.24
N VAL A 184 20.54 -12.61 12.13
CA VAL A 184 19.61 -13.44 11.35
C VAL A 184 20.42 -14.35 10.46
N VAL A 185 20.07 -15.64 10.45
CA VAL A 185 20.70 -16.65 9.59
C VAL A 185 19.72 -17.10 8.52
N GLN A 186 20.22 -17.60 7.39
CA GLN A 186 19.36 -18.28 6.43
C GLN A 186 19.13 -19.72 6.89
N LYS A 187 17.87 -20.15 6.89
CA LYS A 187 17.51 -21.55 7.12
C LYS A 187 16.61 -22.02 5.99
N LYS A 188 16.90 -23.19 5.43
CA LYS A 188 15.96 -23.89 4.55
C LYS A 188 14.77 -24.35 5.37
N VAL A 189 13.61 -23.77 5.08
CA VAL A 189 12.36 -24.06 5.78
C VAL A 189 11.34 -24.48 4.74
N GLU A 190 10.65 -25.58 5.02
CA GLU A 190 9.59 -26.08 4.15
C GLU A 190 8.37 -25.16 4.29
N GLN A 191 7.92 -24.58 3.18
CA GLN A 191 6.79 -23.65 3.14
C GLN A 191 5.88 -23.96 1.95
N TRP A 192 4.62 -23.56 2.08
CA TRP A 192 3.69 -23.51 0.97
C TRP A 192 3.91 -22.21 0.19
N LEU A 193 4.00 -22.37 -1.13
CA LEU A 193 4.23 -21.30 -2.09
C LEU A 193 3.08 -21.23 -3.08
N VAL A 194 2.81 -20.01 -3.56
CA VAL A 194 1.90 -19.75 -4.66
C VAL A 194 2.68 -19.24 -5.86
N LYS A 195 2.46 -19.85 -7.03
CA LYS A 195 3.03 -19.52 -8.33
C LYS A 195 2.52 -18.20 -8.89
N ILE A 196 2.77 -17.10 -8.17
CA ILE A 196 2.47 -15.74 -8.64
C ILE A 196 3.32 -15.39 -9.86
N THR A 197 4.48 -16.05 -10.06
CA THR A 197 5.34 -15.86 -11.22
C THR A 197 4.67 -16.28 -12.53
N ASP A 198 3.75 -17.25 -12.52
CA ASP A 198 2.92 -17.61 -13.69
C ASP A 198 2.03 -16.43 -14.16
N TYR A 199 1.81 -15.44 -13.29
CA TYR A 199 1.05 -14.21 -13.58
C TYR A 199 1.95 -12.98 -13.78
N ALA A 200 3.27 -13.12 -13.74
CA ALA A 200 4.21 -11.98 -13.74
C ALA A 200 3.98 -11.01 -14.90
N GLU A 201 3.85 -11.53 -16.13
CA GLU A 201 3.61 -10.72 -17.33
C GLU A 201 2.30 -9.92 -17.27
N ARG A 202 1.25 -10.50 -16.66
CA ARG A 202 -0.05 -9.85 -16.50
C ARG A 202 -0.07 -8.84 -15.36
N LEU A 203 0.85 -8.96 -14.41
CA LEU A 203 0.98 -8.03 -13.28
C LEU A 203 1.80 -6.79 -13.65
N ILE A 204 2.57 -6.81 -14.74
CA ILE A 204 3.30 -5.63 -15.22
C ILE A 204 2.32 -4.57 -15.72
N TRP A 205 2.48 -3.35 -15.23
CA TRP A 205 1.78 -2.17 -15.74
C TRP A 205 2.32 -1.79 -17.12
N LYS A 206 1.45 -1.74 -18.14
CA LYS A 206 1.84 -1.54 -19.54
C LYS A 206 1.74 -0.07 -20.00
N GLY A 207 1.41 0.85 -19.09
CA GLY A 207 1.27 2.28 -19.39
C GLY A 207 -0.21 2.65 -19.62
N PRO A 208 -0.53 3.91 -19.98
CA PRO A 208 -1.90 4.41 -19.98
C PRO A 208 -2.90 3.71 -20.92
N ALA A 209 -2.49 2.69 -21.67
CA ALA A 209 -3.35 1.92 -22.57
C ALA A 209 -3.18 0.41 -22.33
N SER A 210 -3.99 -0.17 -21.43
CA SER A 210 -4.25 -1.61 -21.48
C SER A 210 -5.73 -1.91 -21.16
N ALA A 211 -6.31 -2.74 -22.04
CA ALA A 211 -7.60 -3.45 -22.02
C ALA A 211 -8.90 -2.69 -21.67
N LYS A 212 -9.80 -2.66 -22.65
CA LYS A 212 -11.22 -2.24 -22.64
C LYS A 212 -11.83 -2.07 -21.23
N GLY A 213 -11.83 -0.83 -20.73
CA GLY A 213 -12.62 -0.40 -19.56
C GLY A 213 -11.83 -0.04 -18.30
N PHE A 214 -10.54 -0.38 -18.21
CA PHE A 214 -9.65 0.02 -17.13
C PHE A 214 -8.68 1.12 -17.63
N SER A 215 -8.54 2.23 -16.90
CA SER A 215 -7.48 3.19 -17.19
C SER A 215 -6.38 3.07 -16.13
N GLU A 216 -5.18 2.61 -16.51
CA GLU A 216 -3.99 2.62 -15.64
C GLU A 216 -3.63 4.04 -15.12
N ALA A 217 -4.28 5.08 -15.65
CA ALA A 217 -4.16 6.47 -15.22
C ALA A 217 -4.57 6.73 -13.76
N GLY A 218 -5.41 5.87 -13.17
CA GLY A 218 -5.89 6.04 -11.80
C GLY A 218 -4.87 5.70 -10.71
N TRP A 219 -3.72 5.11 -11.05
CA TRP A 219 -2.69 4.71 -10.08
C TRP A 219 -1.46 5.64 -10.12
N PRO A 220 -0.85 5.98 -8.97
CA PRO A 220 0.35 6.81 -8.94
C PRO A 220 1.50 6.22 -9.75
N LYS A 221 2.19 7.05 -10.54
CA LYS A 221 3.33 6.61 -11.38
C LYS A 221 4.39 5.84 -10.58
N ALA A 222 4.79 6.39 -9.43
CA ALA A 222 5.79 5.75 -8.56
C ALA A 222 5.35 4.37 -8.03
N HIS A 223 4.04 4.15 -7.86
CA HIS A 223 3.51 2.85 -7.44
C HIS A 223 3.61 1.81 -8.56
N LYS A 224 3.28 2.21 -9.80
CA LYS A 224 3.38 1.34 -10.98
C LYS A 224 4.83 0.98 -11.29
N GLU A 225 5.70 1.99 -11.28
CA GLU A 225 7.14 1.79 -11.46
C GLU A 225 7.73 0.94 -10.34
N GLY A 226 7.33 1.16 -9.08
CA GLY A 226 7.73 0.33 -7.95
C GLY A 226 7.38 -1.14 -8.15
N GLN A 227 6.13 -1.45 -8.53
CA GLN A 227 5.72 -2.82 -8.83
C GLN A 227 6.42 -3.40 -10.06
N ASN A 228 6.56 -2.66 -11.16
CA ASN A 228 7.28 -3.13 -12.35
C ASN A 228 8.74 -3.43 -12.04
N ASN A 229 9.40 -2.57 -11.25
CA ASN A 229 10.76 -2.79 -10.76
C ASN A 229 10.80 -4.03 -9.86
N TRP A 230 9.82 -4.20 -8.96
CA TRP A 230 9.69 -5.37 -8.09
C TRP A 230 9.59 -6.67 -8.88
N ILE A 231 8.71 -6.70 -9.88
CA ILE A 231 8.54 -7.83 -10.80
C ILE A 231 9.83 -8.06 -11.59
N GLY A 232 10.46 -6.98 -12.05
CA GLY A 232 11.80 -6.98 -12.63
C GLY A 232 11.91 -7.89 -13.85
N LYS A 233 11.03 -7.71 -14.84
CA LYS A 233 11.14 -8.41 -16.12
C LYS A 233 12.44 -8.03 -16.81
N SER A 234 13.17 -9.03 -17.29
CA SER A 234 14.38 -8.88 -18.09
C SER A 234 14.30 -9.79 -19.30
N GLU A 235 14.48 -9.20 -20.48
CA GLU A 235 14.53 -9.93 -21.75
C GLU A 235 15.99 -10.07 -22.16
N GLY A 236 16.39 -11.30 -22.48
CA GLY A 236 17.76 -11.65 -22.78
C GLY A 236 17.82 -12.96 -23.56
N VAL A 237 18.95 -13.62 -23.46
CA VAL A 237 19.15 -14.95 -24.06
C VAL A 237 19.79 -15.89 -23.04
N LEU A 238 19.55 -17.19 -23.24
CA LEU A 238 20.28 -18.25 -22.54
C LEU A 238 21.47 -18.69 -23.37
N VAL A 239 22.62 -18.76 -22.74
CA VAL A 239 23.90 -19.10 -23.36
C VAL A 239 24.50 -20.26 -22.61
N GLN A 240 24.80 -21.34 -23.32
CA GLN A 240 25.43 -22.52 -22.75
C GLN A 240 26.94 -22.43 -22.94
N PHE A 241 27.68 -22.53 -21.83
CA PHE A 241 29.14 -22.58 -21.79
C PHE A 241 29.58 -24.01 -21.48
N PRO A 242 30.08 -24.78 -22.46
CA PRO A 242 30.56 -26.14 -22.24
C PRO A 242 31.71 -26.17 -21.24
N ILE A 243 31.72 -27.14 -20.33
CA ILE A 243 32.82 -27.36 -19.39
C ILE A 243 33.68 -28.51 -19.91
N SER A 244 35.01 -28.36 -19.89
CA SER A 244 35.90 -29.43 -20.33
C SER A 244 35.73 -30.69 -19.46
N GLY A 245 35.51 -31.85 -20.09
CA GLY A 245 35.35 -33.13 -19.40
C GLY A 245 34.00 -33.37 -18.73
N PHE A 246 32.96 -32.56 -19.03
CA PHE A 246 31.65 -32.70 -18.42
C PHE A 246 30.51 -32.68 -19.44
N GLN A 247 29.45 -33.44 -19.17
CA GLN A 247 28.35 -33.66 -20.10
C GLN A 247 27.37 -32.47 -20.18
N PHE A 248 27.24 -31.69 -19.09
CA PHE A 248 26.26 -30.61 -19.00
C PHE A 248 26.94 -29.22 -18.99
N PRO A 249 26.55 -28.28 -19.87
CA PRO A 249 27.13 -26.94 -19.89
C PRO A 249 26.66 -26.09 -18.70
N ILE A 250 27.40 -25.03 -18.39
CA ILE A 250 26.92 -23.95 -17.51
C ILE A 250 26.01 -23.05 -18.34
N GLU A 251 24.74 -22.95 -17.97
CA GLU A 251 23.81 -22.05 -18.64
C GLU A 251 23.79 -20.68 -17.96
N VAL A 252 23.93 -19.61 -18.75
CA VAL A 252 23.97 -18.22 -18.31
C VAL A 252 22.84 -17.45 -18.97
N PHE A 253 22.13 -16.64 -18.18
CA PHE A 253 21.23 -15.61 -18.70
C PHE A 253 21.98 -14.27 -18.85
N THR A 254 21.87 -13.63 -20.02
CA THR A 254 22.42 -12.28 -20.23
C THR A 254 21.47 -11.39 -21.04
N THR A 255 21.37 -10.12 -20.64
CA THR A 255 20.70 -9.05 -21.41
C THR A 255 21.67 -8.35 -22.36
N ARG A 256 22.94 -8.77 -22.39
CA ARG A 256 24.00 -8.22 -23.25
C ARG A 256 24.70 -9.33 -24.03
N PRO A 257 23.98 -10.16 -24.82
CA PRO A 257 24.63 -11.16 -25.65
C PRO A 257 25.54 -10.54 -26.71
N ASP A 258 25.34 -9.26 -27.04
CA ASP A 258 26.23 -8.50 -27.92
C ASP A 258 27.67 -8.43 -27.41
N THR A 259 27.90 -8.66 -26.12
CA THR A 259 29.24 -8.62 -25.52
C THR A 259 29.85 -9.99 -25.21
N LEU A 260 29.20 -11.09 -25.62
CA LEU A 260 29.68 -12.46 -25.37
C LEU A 260 31.15 -12.73 -25.74
N PRO A 261 31.69 -12.21 -26.86
CA PRO A 261 33.10 -12.43 -27.22
C PRO A 261 34.08 -11.85 -26.21
N GLY A 262 33.64 -10.88 -25.40
CA GLY A 262 34.45 -10.25 -24.36
C GLY A 262 34.35 -10.95 -22.99
N ALA A 263 33.57 -12.04 -22.87
CA ALA A 263 33.46 -12.77 -21.62
C ALA A 263 34.77 -13.49 -21.30
N THR A 264 35.38 -13.16 -20.16
CA THR A 264 36.71 -13.68 -19.77
C THR A 264 36.68 -14.63 -18.58
N PHE A 265 35.56 -14.75 -17.87
CA PHE A 265 35.32 -15.73 -16.82
C PHE A 265 33.82 -15.86 -16.56
N LEU A 266 33.43 -16.94 -15.88
CA LEU A 266 32.07 -17.14 -15.38
C LEU A 266 32.05 -16.98 -13.85
N VAL A 267 30.93 -16.54 -13.30
CA VAL A 267 30.72 -16.52 -11.85
C VAL A 267 29.40 -17.19 -11.50
N LEU A 268 29.46 -18.19 -10.63
CA LEU A 268 28.33 -18.96 -10.14
C LEU A 268 27.88 -18.46 -8.77
N SER A 269 26.59 -18.58 -8.50
CA SER A 269 26.06 -18.48 -7.14
C SER A 269 26.60 -19.64 -6.28
N PRO A 270 26.77 -19.45 -4.95
CA PRO A 270 27.18 -20.51 -4.03
C PRO A 270 26.29 -21.76 -4.11
N GLU A 271 24.97 -21.57 -4.29
CA GLU A 271 24.01 -22.67 -4.44
C GLU A 271 24.28 -23.50 -5.71
N TYR A 272 24.58 -22.83 -6.84
CA TYR A 272 24.88 -23.53 -8.09
C TYR A 272 26.27 -24.18 -8.00
N ALA A 273 27.28 -23.48 -7.48
CA ALA A 273 28.62 -24.04 -7.27
C ALA A 273 28.60 -25.28 -6.37
N GLN A 274 27.74 -25.33 -5.35
CA GLN A 274 27.56 -26.50 -4.49
C GLN A 274 27.12 -27.75 -5.29
N SER A 275 26.29 -27.58 -6.32
CA SER A 275 25.87 -28.70 -7.17
C SER A 275 26.99 -29.26 -8.06
N LEU A 276 28.03 -28.45 -8.32
CA LEU A 276 29.18 -28.79 -9.14
C LEU A 276 30.43 -29.16 -8.31
N ILE A 277 30.31 -29.24 -6.98
CA ILE A 277 31.45 -29.43 -6.08
C ILE A 277 32.27 -30.68 -6.42
N LYS A 278 31.61 -31.74 -6.90
CA LYS A 278 32.25 -33.02 -7.28
C LYS A 278 33.16 -32.91 -8.51
N LEU A 279 33.07 -31.82 -9.26
CA LEU A 279 33.85 -31.58 -10.49
C LEU A 279 35.14 -30.80 -10.23
N VAL A 280 35.31 -30.32 -9.00
CA VAL A 280 36.41 -29.44 -8.61
C VAL A 280 37.62 -30.30 -8.24
N PRO A 281 38.85 -29.86 -8.56
CA PRO A 281 40.06 -30.54 -8.11
C PRO A 281 40.07 -30.80 -6.60
N GLN A 282 40.41 -32.02 -6.17
CA GLN A 282 40.35 -32.44 -4.75
C GLN A 282 41.14 -31.52 -3.80
N ASN A 283 42.23 -30.91 -4.28
CA ASN A 283 43.04 -29.96 -3.51
C ASN A 283 42.32 -28.63 -3.22
N LEU A 284 41.27 -28.29 -3.97
CA LEU A 284 40.46 -27.08 -3.81
C LEU A 284 39.13 -27.35 -3.09
N GLU A 285 38.61 -28.58 -3.13
CA GLU A 285 37.29 -28.96 -2.65
C GLU A 285 37.00 -28.49 -1.21
N LYS A 286 37.94 -28.71 -0.28
CA LYS A 286 37.76 -28.33 1.14
C LYS A 286 37.67 -26.80 1.33
N ARG A 287 38.48 -26.04 0.60
CA ARG A 287 38.50 -24.56 0.68
C ARG A 287 37.27 -23.96 0.01
N LEU A 288 36.88 -24.51 -1.14
CA LEU A 288 35.67 -24.11 -1.87
C LEU A 288 34.41 -24.42 -1.07
N SER A 289 34.31 -25.62 -0.49
CA SER A 289 33.17 -26.00 0.36
C SER A 289 32.99 -25.05 1.54
N LYS A 290 34.11 -24.66 2.18
CA LYS A 290 34.09 -23.66 3.24
C LYS A 290 33.59 -22.29 2.74
N TYR A 291 34.10 -21.81 1.61
CA TYR A 291 33.64 -20.55 1.02
C TYR A 291 32.14 -20.57 0.69
N ILE A 292 31.65 -21.68 0.12
CA ILE A 292 30.23 -21.88 -0.18
C ILE A 292 29.40 -21.87 1.10
N GLU A 293 29.81 -22.62 2.13
CA GLU A 293 29.12 -22.66 3.42
C GLU A 293 29.05 -21.28 4.09
N ASP A 294 30.19 -20.58 4.17
CA ASP A 294 30.28 -19.22 4.71
C ASP A 294 29.35 -18.26 3.94
N SER A 295 29.29 -18.39 2.60
CA SER A 295 28.43 -17.56 1.74
C SER A 295 26.94 -17.87 1.90
N LEU A 296 26.57 -19.14 2.05
CA LEU A 296 25.18 -19.57 2.24
C LEU A 296 24.62 -19.20 3.62
N ASN A 297 25.51 -19.00 4.60
CA ASN A 297 25.13 -18.51 5.93
C ASN A 297 24.81 -17.01 5.95
N LYS A 298 25.26 -16.23 4.95
CA LYS A 298 24.91 -14.82 4.79
C LYS A 298 23.50 -14.66 4.23
N SER A 299 22.79 -13.61 4.65
CA SER A 299 21.51 -13.26 4.02
C SER A 299 21.73 -12.69 2.61
N GLU A 300 20.73 -12.79 1.72
CA GLU A 300 20.82 -12.13 0.41
C GLU A 300 21.00 -10.60 0.51
N GLN A 301 20.46 -9.96 1.56
CA GLN A 301 20.65 -8.53 1.79
C GLN A 301 22.09 -8.22 2.17
N ASP A 302 22.72 -9.05 3.00
CA ASP A 302 24.13 -8.87 3.37
C ASP A 302 25.03 -9.08 2.15
N ARG A 303 24.75 -10.13 1.35
CA ARG A 303 25.42 -10.39 0.06
C ARG A 303 25.27 -9.22 -0.93
N LYS A 304 24.13 -8.51 -0.91
CA LYS A 304 23.91 -7.28 -1.70
C LYS A 304 24.60 -6.05 -1.11
N ARG A 305 24.71 -5.93 0.22
CA ARG A 305 25.36 -4.79 0.90
C ARG A 305 26.89 -4.86 0.80
N GLU A 306 27.46 -6.07 0.81
CA GLU A 306 28.90 -6.33 0.70
C GLU A 306 29.47 -6.13 -0.72
N GLN A 307 28.69 -5.60 -1.68
CA GLN A 307 29.12 -5.27 -3.04
C GLN A 307 30.35 -4.34 -3.15
N LYS A 308 30.87 -3.81 -2.04
CA LYS A 308 32.11 -3.00 -1.98
C LYS A 308 33.41 -3.82 -1.91
N THR A 309 33.40 -5.08 -1.45
CA THR A 309 34.55 -6.00 -1.46
C THR A 309 34.06 -7.34 -1.99
N LYS A 310 34.35 -7.65 -3.25
CA LYS A 310 33.70 -8.77 -3.93
C LYS A 310 34.51 -10.02 -3.67
N THR A 311 34.09 -10.79 -2.69
CA THR A 311 34.73 -12.09 -2.45
C THR A 311 34.44 -13.04 -3.61
N GLY A 312 35.42 -13.86 -3.96
CA GLY A 312 35.29 -14.86 -5.01
C GLY A 312 36.31 -15.97 -4.84
N PHE A 313 35.96 -17.18 -5.25
CA PHE A 313 36.84 -18.34 -5.19
C PHE A 313 36.91 -19.03 -6.55
N ASP A 314 38.12 -19.27 -7.06
CA ASP A 314 38.35 -20.00 -8.30
C ASP A 314 38.02 -21.48 -8.10
N MET A 315 37.09 -22.00 -8.91
CA MET A 315 36.69 -23.41 -8.82
C MET A 315 37.71 -24.36 -9.47
N GLY A 316 38.73 -23.85 -10.16
CA GLY A 316 39.73 -24.67 -10.84
C GLY A 316 39.18 -25.45 -12.04
N ILE A 317 38.00 -25.07 -12.53
CA ILE A 317 37.36 -25.63 -13.73
C ILE A 317 37.33 -24.56 -14.83
N LEU A 318 37.43 -25.01 -16.08
CA LEU A 318 37.41 -24.16 -17.26
C LEU A 318 36.13 -24.39 -18.06
N ALA A 319 35.49 -23.30 -18.46
CA ALA A 319 34.38 -23.29 -19.39
C ALA A 319 34.84 -22.74 -20.74
N THR A 320 34.17 -23.14 -21.82
CA THR A 320 34.48 -22.72 -23.19
C THR A 320 33.54 -21.59 -23.58
N ASN A 321 34.09 -20.45 -24.02
CA ASN A 321 33.28 -19.38 -24.60
C ASN A 321 32.71 -19.85 -25.96
N PRO A 322 31.38 -19.94 -26.12
CA PRO A 322 30.77 -20.54 -27.31
C PRO A 322 30.87 -19.67 -28.58
N VAL A 323 31.38 -18.43 -28.48
CA VAL A 323 31.63 -17.56 -29.63
C VAL A 323 33.09 -17.57 -30.05
N THR A 324 34.02 -17.51 -29.09
CA THR A 324 35.46 -17.43 -29.39
C THR A 324 36.17 -18.78 -29.36
N GLY A 325 35.60 -19.79 -28.70
CA GLY A 325 36.23 -21.10 -28.45
C GLY A 325 37.28 -21.08 -27.34
N GLU A 326 37.54 -19.93 -26.72
CA GLU A 326 38.55 -19.79 -25.67
C GLU A 326 38.12 -20.43 -24.35
N GLN A 327 39.08 -21.00 -23.62
CA GLN A 327 38.87 -21.47 -22.26
C GLN A 327 38.90 -20.30 -21.28
N ILE A 328 37.88 -20.21 -20.42
CA ILE A 328 37.71 -19.17 -19.41
C ILE A 328 37.47 -19.80 -18.03
N PRO A 329 38.05 -19.26 -16.95
CA PRO A 329 37.89 -19.83 -15.61
C PRO A 329 36.48 -19.61 -15.06
N VAL A 330 36.06 -20.52 -14.18
CA VAL A 330 34.78 -20.46 -13.47
C VAL A 330 35.04 -20.16 -12.00
N PHE A 331 34.42 -19.09 -11.53
CA PHE A 331 34.47 -18.66 -10.13
C PHE A 331 33.14 -18.92 -9.44
N VAL A 332 33.17 -19.01 -8.12
CA VAL A 332 31.99 -18.80 -7.27
C VAL A 332 32.08 -17.44 -6.61
N GLY A 333 30.96 -16.71 -6.56
CA GLY A 333 30.89 -15.39 -5.92
C GLY A 333 29.57 -15.19 -5.19
N ASP A 334 29.64 -14.74 -3.94
CA ASP A 334 28.45 -14.53 -3.10
C ASP A 334 27.52 -13.43 -3.63
N TYR A 335 28.01 -12.51 -4.45
CA TYR A 335 27.19 -11.48 -5.09
C TYR A 335 26.28 -12.01 -6.22
N VAL A 336 26.54 -13.21 -6.77
CA VAL A 336 25.68 -13.87 -7.76
C VAL A 336 24.57 -14.62 -7.02
N LEU A 337 23.32 -14.30 -7.34
CA LEU A 337 22.15 -14.83 -6.64
C LEU A 337 21.50 -15.95 -7.45
N SER A 338 21.25 -17.09 -6.83
CA SER A 338 20.60 -18.26 -7.44
C SER A 338 19.20 -17.95 -7.97
N GLY A 339 18.46 -17.06 -7.30
CA GLY A 339 17.11 -16.64 -7.72
C GLY A 339 17.07 -15.52 -8.77
N VAL A 340 18.18 -15.20 -9.46
CA VAL A 340 18.22 -14.23 -10.57
C VAL A 340 18.86 -14.88 -11.79
N GLY A 341 18.16 -14.86 -12.93
CA GLY A 341 18.62 -15.54 -14.13
C GLY A 341 18.70 -17.06 -13.90
N THR A 342 19.84 -17.65 -14.27
CA THR A 342 20.14 -19.08 -14.06
C THR A 342 20.95 -19.34 -12.78
N GLY A 343 21.27 -18.31 -11.99
CA GLY A 343 22.22 -18.41 -10.89
C GLY A 343 23.69 -18.47 -11.33
N ALA A 344 23.97 -18.18 -12.60
CA ALA A 344 25.29 -18.02 -13.19
C ALA A 344 25.34 -16.77 -14.08
N ILE A 345 26.48 -16.09 -14.12
CA ILE A 345 26.72 -14.94 -15.00
C ILE A 345 27.97 -15.17 -15.84
N MET A 346 27.95 -14.62 -17.06
CA MET A 346 29.14 -14.36 -17.83
C MET A 346 29.68 -13.00 -17.42
N ALA A 347 30.98 -12.92 -17.12
CA ALA A 347 31.60 -11.68 -16.73
C ALA A 347 32.31 -11.06 -17.93
N VAL A 348 31.99 -9.80 -18.25
CA VAL A 348 32.58 -9.04 -19.36
C VAL A 348 33.24 -7.76 -18.82
N PRO A 349 34.45 -7.84 -18.26
CA PRO A 349 35.12 -6.69 -17.62
C PRO A 349 35.31 -5.46 -18.51
N GLY A 350 35.40 -5.65 -19.83
CA GLY A 350 35.52 -4.52 -20.76
C GLY A 350 34.24 -3.69 -20.94
N HIS A 351 33.09 -4.18 -20.44
CA HIS A 351 31.76 -3.62 -20.69
C HIS A 351 30.81 -3.57 -19.47
N ASP A 352 31.18 -4.17 -18.33
CA ASP A 352 30.45 -4.08 -17.05
C ASP A 352 31.41 -3.70 -15.92
N GLU A 353 31.10 -2.62 -15.19
CA GLU A 353 31.94 -2.09 -14.11
C GLU A 353 32.08 -3.07 -12.93
N ARG A 354 31.04 -3.88 -12.69
CA ARG A 354 31.08 -4.86 -11.61
C ARG A 354 32.04 -5.98 -11.95
N ASP A 355 32.00 -6.46 -13.18
CA ASP A 355 32.90 -7.49 -13.68
C ASP A 355 34.33 -6.96 -13.72
N LEU A 356 34.52 -5.69 -14.08
CA LEU A 356 35.83 -5.03 -14.06
C LEU A 356 36.45 -4.97 -12.66
N ALA A 357 35.66 -4.61 -11.65
CA ALA A 357 36.14 -4.58 -10.27
C ALA A 357 36.58 -5.97 -9.79
N PHE A 358 35.77 -7.00 -10.08
CA PHE A 358 36.11 -8.39 -9.73
C PHE A 358 37.36 -8.87 -10.48
N ALA A 359 37.46 -8.56 -11.77
CA ALA A 359 38.62 -8.93 -12.58
C ALA A 359 39.92 -8.32 -12.05
N LYS A 360 39.89 -7.05 -11.62
CA LYS A 360 41.06 -6.39 -11.03
C LYS A 360 41.46 -7.01 -9.69
N GLU A 361 40.49 -7.33 -8.84
CA GLU A 361 40.73 -7.93 -7.52
C GLU A 361 41.34 -9.33 -7.64
N HIS A 362 40.95 -10.10 -8.66
CA HIS A 362 41.39 -11.48 -8.87
C HIS A 362 42.44 -11.67 -9.99
N GLY A 363 42.97 -10.58 -10.56
CA GLY A 363 43.99 -10.65 -11.62
C GLY A 363 43.51 -11.29 -12.93
N LEU A 364 42.23 -11.15 -13.27
CA LEU A 364 41.61 -11.77 -14.44
C LEU A 364 41.73 -10.89 -15.69
N ALA A 365 41.66 -11.53 -16.86
CA ALA A 365 41.77 -10.85 -18.15
C ALA A 365 40.63 -9.85 -18.38
N VAL A 366 40.98 -8.70 -18.97
CA VAL A 366 40.01 -7.66 -19.38
C VAL A 366 40.09 -7.51 -20.89
N LYS A 367 39.00 -7.88 -21.59
CA LYS A 367 38.89 -7.75 -23.05
C LYS A 367 37.85 -6.68 -23.41
N LYS A 368 38.29 -5.64 -24.12
CA LYS A 368 37.39 -4.66 -24.72
C LYS A 368 37.10 -5.07 -26.16
N ILE A 369 35.83 -5.36 -26.44
CA ILE A 369 35.37 -5.80 -27.77
C ILE A 369 34.40 -4.79 -28.39
N LYS A 370 34.17 -4.87 -29.70
CA LYS A 370 33.06 -4.17 -30.36
C LYS A 370 31.80 -5.04 -30.21
N PRO A 371 30.69 -4.54 -29.64
CA PRO A 371 29.50 -5.36 -29.45
C PRO A 371 28.89 -5.82 -30.78
N ASP A 372 28.49 -7.10 -30.85
CA ASP A 372 27.90 -7.72 -32.03
C ASP A 372 26.41 -8.00 -31.83
N LYS A 373 25.55 -7.18 -32.47
CA LYS A 373 24.10 -7.32 -32.35
C LYS A 373 23.55 -8.60 -32.98
N ALA A 374 24.28 -9.27 -33.89
CA ALA A 374 23.81 -10.50 -34.52
C ALA A 374 23.65 -11.65 -33.50
N LEU A 375 24.38 -11.60 -32.38
CA LEU A 375 24.31 -12.62 -31.33
C LEU A 375 22.94 -12.73 -30.66
N TRP A 376 22.10 -11.68 -30.71
CA TRP A 376 20.71 -11.75 -30.26
C TRP A 376 19.85 -12.77 -31.02
N GLN A 377 20.22 -13.09 -32.27
CA GLN A 377 19.50 -14.04 -33.11
C GLN A 377 20.09 -15.46 -33.02
N LYS A 378 21.31 -15.61 -32.48
CA LYS A 378 22.03 -16.89 -32.42
C LYS A 378 21.63 -17.75 -31.21
N TYR A 379 21.07 -17.15 -30.16
CA TYR A 379 20.76 -17.82 -28.90
C TYR A 379 19.27 -17.82 -28.58
N PRO A 380 18.76 -18.83 -27.85
CA PRO A 380 17.37 -18.88 -27.42
C PRO A 380 17.00 -17.65 -26.60
N LYS A 381 15.98 -16.91 -27.06
CA LYS A 381 15.40 -15.80 -26.30
C LYS A 381 14.81 -16.35 -25.00
N SER A 382 15.06 -15.63 -23.92
CA SER A 382 14.54 -15.97 -22.61
C SER A 382 14.06 -14.71 -21.89
N VAL A 383 13.03 -14.88 -21.09
CA VAL A 383 12.49 -13.84 -20.22
C VAL A 383 12.64 -14.34 -18.79
N THR A 384 13.28 -13.53 -17.96
CA THR A 384 13.44 -13.80 -16.54
C THR A 384 12.74 -12.72 -15.74
N TYR A 385 12.30 -13.08 -14.54
CA TYR A 385 11.67 -12.16 -13.60
C TYR A 385 12.46 -12.16 -12.29
N ARG A 386 12.52 -10.99 -11.66
CA ARG A 386 13.00 -10.87 -10.28
C ARG A 386 11.95 -11.33 -9.26
N LEU A 387 10.67 -11.26 -9.65
CA LEU A 387 9.57 -11.79 -8.86
C LEU A 387 9.83 -13.25 -8.50
N ARG A 388 9.59 -13.60 -7.24
CA ARG A 388 9.61 -14.99 -6.77
C ARG A 388 8.20 -15.42 -6.39
N ASP A 389 8.03 -16.72 -6.32
CA ASP A 389 6.79 -17.29 -5.81
C ASP A 389 6.51 -16.88 -4.38
N TRP A 390 5.23 -16.71 -4.10
CA TRP A 390 4.75 -16.12 -2.86
C TRP A 390 4.69 -17.18 -1.78
N SER A 391 5.57 -17.09 -0.79
CA SER A 391 5.50 -17.91 0.43
C SER A 391 4.27 -17.52 1.27
N VAL A 392 3.28 -18.40 1.30
CA VAL A 392 1.98 -18.16 1.95
C VAL A 392 1.83 -18.81 3.31
N SER A 393 2.73 -19.69 3.75
CA SER A 393 2.62 -20.35 5.07
C SER A 393 3.66 -19.90 6.08
N ARG A 394 3.32 -20.03 7.37
CA ARG A 394 4.11 -19.57 8.51
C ARG A 394 4.13 -20.64 9.61
N HIS A 395 5.27 -20.76 10.29
CA HIS A 395 5.43 -21.59 11.49
C HIS A 395 4.93 -20.82 12.72
N ARG A 396 3.67 -20.41 12.70
CA ARG A 396 3.04 -19.56 13.73
C ARG A 396 1.66 -20.12 14.09
N TYR A 397 1.12 -19.67 15.21
CA TYR A 397 -0.20 -20.11 15.65
C TYR A 397 -1.30 -19.21 15.09
N TRP A 398 -1.11 -17.90 15.14
CA TRP A 398 -2.18 -16.95 14.90
C TRP A 398 -2.37 -16.60 13.41
N GLY A 399 -2.86 -17.56 12.63
CA GLY A 399 -3.23 -17.42 11.23
C GLY A 399 -4.26 -18.47 10.80
N ALA A 400 -4.84 -18.32 9.62
CA ALA A 400 -5.78 -19.31 9.09
C ALA A 400 -5.07 -20.66 8.85
N PRO A 401 -5.53 -21.80 9.41
CA PRO A 401 -4.89 -23.10 9.19
C PRO A 401 -4.86 -23.47 7.71
N VAL A 402 -3.73 -24.01 7.23
CA VAL A 402 -3.63 -24.53 5.86
C VAL A 402 -4.51 -25.79 5.75
N PRO A 403 -5.48 -25.86 4.82
CA PRO A 403 -6.48 -26.93 4.76
C PRO A 403 -5.95 -28.19 4.04
N ILE A 404 -4.84 -28.75 4.53
CA ILE A 404 -4.18 -29.94 3.98
C ILE A 404 -4.03 -31.02 5.05
N ILE A 405 -4.11 -32.28 4.63
CA ILE A 405 -3.95 -33.49 5.42
C ILE A 405 -2.83 -34.35 4.81
N TYR A 406 -1.98 -34.91 5.66
CA TYR A 406 -0.94 -35.87 5.32
C TYR A 406 -1.38 -37.28 5.74
N CYS A 407 -1.52 -38.16 4.75
CA CYS A 407 -1.84 -39.57 4.95
C CYS A 407 -0.67 -40.43 4.48
N SER A 408 -0.32 -41.48 5.24
CA SER A 408 0.74 -42.43 4.87
C SER A 408 0.47 -43.10 3.52
N ASP A 409 -0.80 -43.39 3.22
CA ASP A 409 -1.19 -44.21 2.07
C ASP A 409 -1.56 -43.33 0.86
N CYS A 410 -2.18 -42.18 1.12
CA CYS A 410 -2.70 -41.28 0.08
C CYS A 410 -1.81 -40.07 -0.21
N GLY A 411 -0.77 -39.83 0.61
CA GLY A 411 0.10 -38.67 0.51
C GLY A 411 -0.58 -37.37 0.98
N THR A 412 -0.35 -36.28 0.24
CA THR A 412 -0.89 -34.94 0.51
C THR A 412 -2.30 -34.82 -0.04
N VAL A 413 -3.29 -34.66 0.83
CA VAL A 413 -4.71 -34.63 0.49
C VAL A 413 -5.35 -33.33 0.98
N PRO A 414 -6.11 -32.59 0.15
CA PRO A 414 -6.84 -31.41 0.60
C PRO A 414 -7.99 -31.78 1.53
N VAL A 415 -8.31 -30.89 2.47
CA VAL A 415 -9.54 -30.99 3.27
C VAL A 415 -10.75 -30.77 2.34
N PRO A 416 -11.83 -31.57 2.43
CA PRO A 416 -13.03 -31.36 1.65
C PRO A 416 -13.65 -29.98 1.89
N TYR A 417 -14.23 -29.38 0.84
CA TYR A 417 -14.77 -28.01 0.90
C TYR A 417 -15.89 -27.84 1.94
N GLU A 418 -16.70 -28.88 2.11
CA GLU A 418 -17.79 -29.00 3.07
C GLU A 418 -17.33 -29.09 4.53
N GLU A 419 -16.10 -29.57 4.78
CA GLU A 419 -15.50 -29.66 6.11
C GLU A 419 -14.86 -28.33 6.55
N LEU A 420 -14.78 -27.34 5.67
CA LEU A 420 -14.26 -26.01 6.02
C LEU A 420 -15.25 -25.25 6.95
N PRO A 421 -14.74 -24.50 7.95
CA PRO A 421 -13.33 -24.21 8.18
C PRO A 421 -12.62 -25.23 9.08
N VAL A 422 -11.35 -25.48 8.81
CA VAL A 422 -10.42 -26.04 9.79
C VAL A 422 -10.14 -24.96 10.84
N LYS A 423 -10.67 -25.13 12.04
CA LYS A 423 -10.61 -24.11 13.11
C LYS A 423 -9.30 -24.18 13.89
N LEU A 424 -8.84 -23.03 14.38
CA LEU A 424 -7.70 -22.97 15.30
C LEU A 424 -8.06 -23.63 16.65
N PRO A 425 -7.23 -24.55 17.15
CA PRO A 425 -7.36 -25.12 18.50
C PRO A 425 -6.89 -24.12 19.57
N ARG A 426 -7.38 -24.23 20.80
CA ARG A 426 -6.92 -23.39 21.93
C ARG A 426 -5.86 -24.07 22.81
N ASP A 427 -5.72 -25.38 22.71
CA ASP A 427 -4.75 -26.22 23.44
C ASP A 427 -3.37 -26.22 22.75
N VAL A 428 -2.76 -25.04 22.60
CA VAL A 428 -1.49 -24.85 21.89
C VAL A 428 -0.44 -24.23 22.81
N ASP A 429 0.76 -24.82 22.82
CA ASP A 429 1.93 -24.19 23.42
C ASP A 429 2.57 -23.21 22.43
N TYR A 430 2.61 -21.94 22.82
CA TYR A 430 3.18 -20.84 22.03
C TYR A 430 4.68 -20.66 22.23
N ASN A 431 5.30 -21.43 23.13
CA ASN A 431 6.72 -21.32 23.38
C ASN A 431 7.51 -21.64 22.11
N PRO A 432 8.55 -20.84 21.78
CA PRO A 432 9.33 -21.06 20.58
C PRO A 432 10.12 -22.39 20.69
N THR A 433 9.59 -23.44 20.06
CA THR A 433 10.21 -24.77 19.99
C THR A 433 10.99 -25.01 18.70
N GLY A 434 10.85 -24.12 17.72
CA GLY A 434 11.41 -24.28 16.37
C GLY A 434 10.54 -25.10 15.41
N LYS A 435 9.40 -25.63 15.89
CA LYS A 435 8.31 -26.21 15.07
C LYS A 435 7.11 -25.25 15.06
N ALA A 436 6.16 -25.46 14.15
CA ALA A 436 4.93 -24.69 14.15
C ALA A 436 4.13 -24.98 15.43
N PRO A 437 3.59 -23.97 16.14
CA PRO A 437 2.89 -24.18 17.40
C PRO A 437 1.74 -25.19 17.33
N LEU A 438 0.99 -25.24 16.22
CA LEU A 438 -0.13 -26.17 16.05
C LEU A 438 0.28 -27.65 16.16
N ALA A 439 1.56 -27.97 15.93
CA ALA A 439 2.08 -29.33 16.12
C ALA A 439 2.04 -29.81 17.58
N THR A 440 1.84 -28.90 18.54
CA THR A 440 1.71 -29.24 19.97
C THR A 440 0.30 -29.67 20.36
N SER A 441 -0.72 -29.29 19.58
CA SER A 441 -2.11 -29.69 19.83
C SER A 441 -2.38 -31.08 19.24
N LYS A 442 -2.34 -32.10 20.11
CA LYS A 442 -2.63 -33.49 19.70
C LYS A 442 -4.05 -33.63 19.13
N SER A 443 -5.00 -32.87 19.68
CA SER A 443 -6.41 -32.90 19.28
C SER A 443 -6.63 -32.31 17.88
N PHE A 444 -5.79 -31.36 17.47
CA PHE A 444 -5.83 -30.76 16.14
C PHE A 444 -5.10 -31.59 15.09
N VAL A 445 -3.90 -32.08 15.42
CA VAL A 445 -3.05 -32.79 14.46
C VAL A 445 -3.70 -34.09 14.00
N ALA A 446 -4.21 -34.90 14.93
CA ALA A 446 -4.81 -36.20 14.59
C ALA A 446 -6.14 -36.03 13.85
N THR A 447 -6.24 -36.60 12.65
CA THR A 447 -7.47 -36.61 11.84
C THR A 447 -7.60 -37.92 11.06
N LYS A 448 -8.71 -38.09 10.33
CA LYS A 448 -8.86 -39.16 9.32
C LYS A 448 -8.54 -38.62 7.93
N CYS A 449 -8.00 -39.48 7.08
CA CYS A 449 -7.84 -39.18 5.66
C CYS A 449 -9.23 -39.15 5.00
N PRO A 450 -9.61 -38.08 4.29
CA PRO A 450 -10.90 -38.01 3.62
C PRO A 450 -10.99 -38.94 2.39
N LYS A 451 -9.85 -39.48 1.92
CA LYS A 451 -9.79 -40.39 0.76
C LYS A 451 -9.92 -41.87 1.14
N CYS A 452 -9.15 -42.34 2.13
CA CYS A 452 -9.13 -43.76 2.53
C CYS A 452 -9.76 -44.05 3.90
N GLY A 453 -10.09 -43.02 4.69
CA GLY A 453 -10.61 -43.17 6.06
C GLY A 453 -9.55 -43.54 7.12
N GLY A 454 -8.30 -43.83 6.71
CA GLY A 454 -7.19 -44.16 7.59
C GLY A 454 -6.73 -43.00 8.48
N LYS A 455 -5.81 -43.28 9.43
CA LYS A 455 -5.21 -42.25 10.29
C LYS A 455 -4.37 -41.29 9.45
N ALA A 456 -4.47 -39.99 9.75
CA ALA A 456 -3.77 -38.94 9.04
C ALA A 456 -3.47 -37.76 9.98
N GLU A 457 -2.62 -36.85 9.52
CA GLU A 457 -2.21 -35.67 10.27
C GLU A 457 -2.56 -34.38 9.51
N ARG A 458 -3.09 -33.36 10.20
CA ARG A 458 -3.32 -32.04 9.60
C ARG A 458 -2.00 -31.29 9.40
N GLU A 459 -1.93 -30.46 8.37
CA GLU A 459 -0.89 -29.45 8.25
C GLU A 459 -0.93 -28.51 9.46
N THR A 460 0.24 -28.24 10.02
CA THR A 460 0.44 -27.48 11.27
C THR A 460 0.90 -26.06 11.02
N GLN A 461 1.16 -25.69 9.77
CA GLN A 461 1.43 -24.32 9.38
C GLN A 461 0.13 -23.53 9.18
N THR A 462 0.19 -22.23 9.45
CA THR A 462 -0.91 -21.29 9.17
C THR A 462 -0.56 -20.41 7.98
N MET A 463 -1.57 -19.88 7.31
CA MET A 463 -1.40 -18.91 6.24
C MET A 463 -0.95 -17.55 6.77
N ASP A 464 -0.21 -16.83 5.93
CA ASP A 464 0.21 -15.45 6.15
C ASP A 464 -0.97 -14.47 6.07
N THR A 465 -0.89 -13.37 6.80
CA THR A 465 -1.93 -12.33 6.85
C THR A 465 -2.25 -11.73 5.48
N TYR A 466 -1.27 -11.68 4.57
CA TYR A 466 -1.52 -11.18 3.21
C TYR A 466 -2.43 -12.09 2.39
N VAL A 467 -2.58 -13.38 2.76
CA VAL A 467 -3.57 -14.25 2.12
C VAL A 467 -4.98 -13.76 2.47
N ASP A 468 -5.24 -13.46 3.74
CA ASP A 468 -6.52 -12.89 4.16
C ASP A 468 -6.77 -11.51 3.55
N SER A 469 -5.76 -10.63 3.56
CA SER A 469 -5.89 -9.27 3.04
C SER A 469 -5.96 -9.21 1.51
N SER A 470 -5.58 -10.25 0.78
CA SER A 470 -5.56 -10.24 -0.69
C SER A 470 -6.96 -10.18 -1.35
N TRP A 471 -8.05 -10.45 -0.61
CA TRP A 471 -9.39 -10.57 -1.19
C TRP A 471 -10.52 -9.95 -0.35
N TYR A 472 -10.22 -9.38 0.82
CA TYR A 472 -11.20 -8.82 1.77
C TYR A 472 -12.19 -7.80 1.17
N PHE A 473 -11.75 -7.05 0.15
CA PHE A 473 -12.58 -6.08 -0.57
C PHE A 473 -13.76 -6.73 -1.29
N LEU A 474 -13.65 -8.00 -1.69
CA LEU A 474 -14.76 -8.77 -2.22
C LEU A 474 -15.73 -9.17 -1.11
N ARG A 475 -15.20 -9.53 0.07
CA ARG A 475 -16.02 -9.99 1.19
C ARG A 475 -16.88 -8.89 1.80
N TYR A 476 -16.44 -7.63 1.80
CA TYR A 476 -17.28 -6.49 2.23
C TYR A 476 -18.60 -6.37 1.46
N ILE A 477 -18.65 -6.85 0.22
CA ILE A 477 -19.85 -6.74 -0.60
C ILE A 477 -20.93 -7.72 -0.11
N ASP A 478 -20.53 -8.88 0.43
CA ASP A 478 -21.44 -9.92 0.91
C ASP A 478 -20.90 -10.67 2.14
N PRO A 479 -20.68 -9.98 3.28
CA PRO A 479 -19.91 -10.53 4.40
C PRO A 479 -20.67 -11.55 5.25
N LYS A 480 -22.00 -11.58 5.11
CA LYS A 480 -22.91 -12.47 5.86
C LYS A 480 -23.22 -13.77 5.11
N ASN A 481 -22.71 -13.95 3.90
CA ASN A 481 -22.96 -15.16 3.12
C ASN A 481 -22.22 -16.37 3.71
N SER A 482 -22.98 -17.36 4.17
CA SER A 482 -22.46 -18.59 4.77
C SER A 482 -22.28 -19.73 3.76
N LYS A 483 -22.81 -19.59 2.54
CA LYS A 483 -22.81 -20.62 1.49
C LYS A 483 -21.69 -20.44 0.46
N ALA A 484 -21.21 -19.21 0.29
CA ALA A 484 -20.16 -18.84 -0.65
C ALA A 484 -19.25 -17.73 -0.08
N PRO A 485 -18.02 -17.55 -0.63
CA PRO A 485 -17.17 -16.42 -0.25
C PRO A 485 -17.85 -15.07 -0.56
N PHE A 486 -18.71 -15.04 -1.58
CA PHE A 486 -19.56 -13.93 -1.95
C PHE A 486 -20.52 -14.35 -3.07
N ASP A 487 -21.63 -13.64 -3.25
CA ASP A 487 -22.47 -13.74 -4.45
C ASP A 487 -21.77 -13.14 -5.68
N LYS A 488 -21.62 -13.92 -6.76
CA LYS A 488 -20.92 -13.51 -7.98
C LYS A 488 -21.59 -12.32 -8.67
N LYS A 489 -22.92 -12.30 -8.76
CA LYS A 489 -23.64 -11.19 -9.43
C LYS A 489 -23.42 -9.90 -8.66
N LEU A 490 -23.61 -9.97 -7.34
CA LEU A 490 -23.49 -8.83 -6.46
C LEU A 490 -22.08 -8.24 -6.45
N VAL A 491 -21.04 -9.09 -6.39
CA VAL A 491 -19.65 -8.60 -6.44
C VAL A 491 -19.34 -7.91 -7.77
N ASN A 492 -19.82 -8.47 -8.88
CA ASN A 492 -19.61 -7.86 -10.20
C ASN A 492 -20.40 -6.55 -10.42
N ASP A 493 -21.46 -6.32 -9.65
CA ASP A 493 -22.19 -5.04 -9.68
C ASP A 493 -21.45 -3.91 -8.94
N TRP A 494 -20.67 -4.25 -7.91
CA TRP A 494 -19.92 -3.29 -7.09
C TRP A 494 -18.47 -3.10 -7.54
N MET A 495 -17.83 -4.16 -8.04
CA MET A 495 -16.43 -4.15 -8.47
C MET A 495 -16.27 -3.60 -9.90
N PRO A 496 -15.10 -3.02 -10.23
CA PRO A 496 -13.95 -2.76 -9.35
C PRO A 496 -14.16 -1.58 -8.39
N ILE A 497 -13.36 -1.52 -7.33
CA ILE A 497 -13.32 -0.40 -6.39
C ILE A 497 -13.02 0.90 -7.16
N LYS A 498 -13.84 1.93 -7.00
CA LYS A 498 -13.69 3.20 -7.72
C LYS A 498 -12.49 4.00 -7.20
N VAL A 499 -12.32 4.06 -5.87
CA VAL A 499 -11.17 4.70 -5.23
C VAL A 499 -10.70 3.87 -4.04
N TYR A 500 -9.43 3.49 -4.05
CA TYR A 500 -8.78 2.72 -3.02
C TYR A 500 -7.71 3.57 -2.32
N PHE A 501 -7.85 3.77 -1.01
CA PHE A 501 -6.98 4.60 -0.20
C PHE A 501 -6.06 3.76 0.69
N GLY A 502 -4.84 4.23 0.92
CA GLY A 502 -3.91 3.55 1.82
C GLY A 502 -2.48 4.05 1.74
N GLY A 503 -1.56 3.31 2.36
CA GLY A 503 -0.17 3.71 2.51
C GLY A 503 0.73 3.36 1.32
N SER A 504 1.91 3.98 1.24
CA SER A 504 2.94 3.63 0.24
C SER A 504 3.75 2.39 0.63
N GLU A 505 3.69 1.95 1.88
CA GLU A 505 4.33 0.74 2.38
C GLU A 505 3.78 -0.55 1.76
N HIS A 506 2.55 -0.52 1.25
CA HIS A 506 1.85 -1.69 0.72
C HIS A 506 2.00 -1.89 -0.81
N VAL A 507 2.90 -1.13 -1.46
CA VAL A 507 3.11 -1.15 -2.92
C VAL A 507 3.58 -2.52 -3.43
N HIS A 508 4.53 -3.17 -2.74
CA HIS A 508 5.13 -4.44 -3.20
C HIS A 508 4.52 -5.69 -2.56
N GLY A 509 3.73 -5.52 -1.50
CA GLY A 509 3.06 -6.62 -0.77
C GLY A 509 1.58 -6.68 -1.10
N HIS A 510 0.73 -6.27 -0.15
CA HIS A 510 -0.74 -6.31 -0.24
C HIS A 510 -1.31 -5.95 -1.62
N THR A 511 -0.93 -4.81 -2.19
CA THR A 511 -1.52 -4.37 -3.48
C THR A 511 -1.11 -5.25 -4.65
N LEU A 512 0.08 -5.86 -4.64
CA LEU A 512 0.49 -6.81 -5.67
C LEU A 512 -0.27 -8.13 -5.52
N TYR A 513 -0.42 -8.64 -4.30
CA TYR A 513 -1.17 -9.86 -4.02
C TYR A 513 -2.66 -9.70 -4.32
N ALA A 514 -3.26 -8.55 -4.00
CA ALA A 514 -4.65 -8.25 -4.33
C ALA A 514 -4.91 -8.25 -5.84
N ARG A 515 -3.98 -7.72 -6.64
CA ARG A 515 -4.05 -7.77 -8.12
C ARG A 515 -3.94 -9.20 -8.62
N PHE A 516 -2.97 -9.96 -8.13
CA PHE A 516 -2.81 -11.37 -8.48
C PHE A 516 -4.07 -12.18 -8.20
N ILE A 517 -4.61 -12.12 -6.97
CA ILE A 517 -5.81 -12.86 -6.60
C ILE A 517 -7.04 -12.41 -7.39
N THR A 518 -7.15 -11.12 -7.73
CA THR A 518 -8.23 -10.64 -8.60
C THR A 518 -8.13 -11.21 -10.00
N LYS A 519 -6.93 -11.25 -10.59
CA LYS A 519 -6.69 -11.87 -11.90
C LYS A 519 -6.99 -13.37 -11.88
N PHE A 520 -6.52 -14.07 -10.85
CA PHE A 520 -6.85 -15.48 -10.66
C PHE A 520 -8.36 -15.71 -10.57
N LEU A 521 -9.08 -14.97 -9.72
CA LEU A 521 -10.54 -15.09 -9.58
C LEU A 521 -11.30 -14.68 -10.85
N HIS A 522 -10.77 -13.74 -11.63
CA HIS A 522 -11.28 -13.40 -12.95
C HIS A 522 -11.18 -14.60 -13.90
N ASP A 523 -10.02 -15.25 -13.98
CA ASP A 523 -9.80 -16.40 -14.87
C ASP A 523 -10.65 -17.62 -14.47
N GLN A 524 -10.91 -17.76 -13.16
CA GLN A 524 -11.82 -18.77 -12.62
C GLN A 524 -13.32 -18.40 -12.79
N GLY A 525 -13.65 -17.28 -13.45
CA GLY A 525 -15.02 -16.85 -13.72
C GLY A 525 -15.81 -16.40 -12.49
N TYR A 526 -15.14 -15.92 -11.43
CA TYR A 526 -15.78 -15.29 -10.28
C TYR A 526 -15.96 -13.78 -10.50
N LEU A 527 -15.03 -13.14 -11.22
CA LEU A 527 -15.00 -11.70 -11.45
C LEU A 527 -14.97 -11.38 -12.95
N LYS A 528 -15.65 -10.30 -13.35
CA LYS A 528 -15.60 -9.72 -14.70
C LYS A 528 -14.43 -8.76 -14.87
N SER A 529 -13.95 -8.17 -13.78
CA SER A 529 -12.80 -7.27 -13.78
C SER A 529 -11.54 -8.04 -13.37
N ASP A 530 -10.43 -7.77 -14.03
CA ASP A 530 -9.13 -8.35 -13.76
C ASP A 530 -8.22 -7.45 -12.89
N GLU A 531 -8.76 -6.36 -12.35
CA GLU A 531 -8.07 -5.44 -11.44
C GLU A 531 -9.02 -5.02 -10.30
N PHE A 532 -8.52 -4.97 -9.06
CA PHE A 532 -9.40 -4.78 -7.91
C PHE A 532 -9.84 -3.33 -7.71
N ALA A 533 -9.06 -2.37 -8.20
CA ALA A 533 -9.31 -0.95 -7.99
C ALA A 533 -8.93 -0.09 -9.21
N LEU A 534 -9.83 0.80 -9.61
CA LEU A 534 -9.65 1.75 -10.72
C LEU A 534 -8.66 2.87 -10.39
N LYS A 535 -8.73 3.39 -9.16
CA LYS A 535 -7.91 4.50 -8.68
C LYS A 535 -7.28 4.16 -7.34
N ARG A 536 -5.99 4.45 -7.20
CA ARG A 536 -5.25 4.37 -5.93
C ARG A 536 -4.89 5.77 -5.46
N VAL A 537 -5.15 6.07 -4.20
CA VAL A 537 -4.74 7.32 -3.56
C VAL A 537 -3.90 6.98 -2.34
N ASN A 538 -2.63 7.37 -2.37
CA ASN A 538 -1.76 7.19 -1.23
C ASN A 538 -1.96 8.34 -0.23
N HIS A 539 -2.09 8.03 1.05
CA HIS A 539 -2.01 9.06 2.08
C HIS A 539 -0.55 9.30 2.49
N GLY A 540 -0.27 10.50 2.97
CA GLY A 540 0.98 10.81 3.62
C GLY A 540 1.08 10.26 5.04
N VAL A 541 2.18 10.57 5.71
CA VAL A 541 2.43 10.15 7.10
C VAL A 541 2.26 11.33 8.03
N VAL A 542 1.57 11.13 9.15
CA VAL A 542 1.52 12.14 10.22
C VAL A 542 2.81 12.09 11.03
N LEU A 543 3.47 13.24 11.14
CA LEU A 543 4.68 13.41 11.91
C LEU A 543 4.32 13.91 13.32
N GLY A 544 5.01 13.41 14.34
CA GLY A 544 4.94 13.92 15.70
C GLY A 544 5.54 15.32 15.82
N SER A 545 5.44 15.91 17.02
CA SER A 545 6.05 17.21 17.33
C SER A 545 7.58 17.20 17.19
N ASP A 546 8.20 16.02 17.25
CA ASP A 546 9.61 15.75 17.00
C ASP A 546 9.98 15.73 15.50
N GLY A 547 9.02 15.94 14.60
CA GLY A 547 9.20 15.84 13.15
C GLY A 547 9.37 14.41 12.63
N ALA A 548 9.23 13.41 13.52
CA ALA A 548 9.43 12.01 13.18
C ALA A 548 8.09 11.29 12.93
N LYS A 549 8.11 10.18 12.16
CA LYS A 549 6.92 9.34 11.99
C LYS A 549 6.38 8.90 13.36
N MET A 550 5.08 9.05 13.57
CA MET A 550 4.42 8.58 14.79
C MET A 550 4.50 7.04 14.91
N SER A 551 4.93 6.55 16.08
CA SER A 551 4.88 5.12 16.40
C SER A 551 4.75 4.87 17.90
N LYS A 552 4.06 3.79 18.28
CA LYS A 552 3.91 3.41 19.70
C LYS A 552 5.25 3.15 20.38
N SER A 553 6.21 2.58 19.65
CA SER A 553 7.57 2.31 20.14
C SER A 553 8.35 3.59 20.48
N ARG A 554 8.03 4.72 19.84
CA ARG A 554 8.67 6.03 20.09
C ARG A 554 7.96 6.86 21.15
N GLY A 555 6.78 6.43 21.60
CA GLY A 555 5.99 7.19 22.58
C GLY A 555 5.44 8.53 22.08
N ASN A 556 5.57 8.85 20.78
CA ASN A 556 5.18 10.13 20.19
C ASN A 556 3.79 10.10 19.52
N VAL A 557 2.96 9.11 19.85
CA VAL A 557 1.61 8.94 19.28
C VAL A 557 0.60 9.87 19.96
N VAL A 558 -0.27 10.48 19.17
CA VAL A 558 -1.41 11.26 19.68
C VAL A 558 -2.66 10.39 19.69
N ASN A 559 -3.31 10.28 20.85
CA ASN A 559 -4.57 9.57 21.01
C ASN A 559 -5.73 10.44 20.51
N PRO A 560 -6.48 10.00 19.48
CA PRO A 560 -7.57 10.79 18.91
C PRO A 560 -8.70 11.03 19.91
N ASP A 561 -8.98 10.11 20.84
CA ASP A 561 -10.12 10.25 21.77
C ASP A 561 -9.91 11.40 22.76
N ILE A 562 -8.65 11.69 23.13
CA ILE A 562 -8.31 12.84 23.98
C ILE A 562 -8.61 14.14 23.23
N GLU A 563 -8.22 14.22 21.95
CA GLU A 563 -8.45 15.37 21.09
C GLU A 563 -9.94 15.57 20.81
N VAL A 564 -10.68 14.50 20.53
CA VAL A 564 -12.14 14.51 20.31
C VAL A 564 -12.86 14.96 21.57
N LYS A 565 -12.50 14.44 22.74
CA LYS A 565 -13.09 14.86 24.02
C LYS A 565 -12.91 16.36 24.24
N LYS A 566 -11.75 16.91 23.87
CA LYS A 566 -11.42 18.31 24.09
C LYS A 566 -12.02 19.27 23.05
N TYR A 567 -12.00 18.90 21.77
CA TYR A 567 -12.32 19.82 20.67
C TYR A 567 -13.51 19.41 19.80
N GLY A 568 -14.03 18.19 19.96
CA GLY A 568 -15.05 17.59 19.11
C GLY A 568 -14.48 16.91 17.86
N ALA A 569 -15.14 15.85 17.41
CA ALA A 569 -14.84 15.11 16.19
C ALA A 569 -14.78 16.00 14.95
N ASP A 570 -15.72 16.93 14.78
CA ASP A 570 -15.75 17.81 13.60
C ASP A 570 -14.47 18.67 13.48
N THR A 571 -13.97 19.15 14.62
CA THR A 571 -12.73 19.92 14.69
C THR A 571 -11.54 19.06 14.28
N VAL A 572 -11.39 17.89 14.90
CA VAL A 572 -10.22 17.02 14.71
C VAL A 572 -10.16 16.52 13.26
N ARG A 573 -11.27 16.05 12.72
CA ARG A 573 -11.37 15.52 11.35
C ARG A 573 -11.06 16.58 10.29
N THR A 574 -11.61 17.78 10.48
CA THR A 574 -11.39 18.86 9.53
C THR A 574 -9.96 19.37 9.61
N TYR A 575 -9.37 19.43 10.80
CA TYR A 575 -7.96 19.75 10.95
C TYR A 575 -7.07 18.73 10.21
N LEU A 576 -7.35 17.43 10.34
CA LEU A 576 -6.63 16.38 9.60
C LEU A 576 -6.70 16.59 8.08
N CYS A 577 -7.84 17.04 7.56
CA CYS A 577 -7.99 17.39 6.15
C CYS A 577 -7.39 18.75 5.75
N PHE A 578 -7.09 19.62 6.72
CA PHE A 578 -6.61 20.99 6.52
C PHE A 578 -5.09 21.15 6.69
N MET A 579 -4.45 20.27 7.45
CA MET A 579 -3.00 20.28 7.74
C MET A 579 -2.11 20.37 6.49
N GLY A 580 -2.59 19.85 5.36
CA GLY A 580 -1.90 19.92 4.09
C GLY A 580 -2.54 19.00 3.04
N PRO A 581 -1.91 18.84 1.87
CA PRO A 581 -2.33 17.86 0.89
C PRO A 581 -2.32 16.46 1.50
N HIS A 582 -3.42 15.71 1.35
CA HIS A 582 -3.59 14.38 1.98
C HIS A 582 -2.49 13.37 1.62
N GLN A 583 -1.87 13.52 0.45
CA GLN A 583 -0.83 12.62 -0.06
C GLN A 583 0.57 12.92 0.53
N ASN A 584 0.73 14.05 1.20
CA ASN A 584 2.01 14.52 1.72
C ASN A 584 2.12 14.24 3.22
N ALA A 585 3.35 14.08 3.70
CA ALA A 585 3.60 14.08 5.14
C ALA A 585 3.16 15.41 5.76
N ALA A 586 2.57 15.34 6.95
CA ALA A 586 2.04 16.51 7.63
C ALA A 586 2.36 16.45 9.13
N PRO A 587 2.97 17.51 9.70
CA PRO A 587 3.22 17.57 11.13
C PRO A 587 1.91 17.81 11.88
N TRP A 588 1.71 17.06 12.96
CA TRP A 588 0.63 17.33 13.89
C TRP A 588 1.02 18.52 14.78
N ALA A 589 0.21 19.59 14.78
CA ALA A 589 0.42 20.77 15.61
C ALA A 589 -0.82 21.10 16.44
N ARG A 590 -0.64 21.27 17.75
CA ARG A 590 -1.74 21.54 18.68
C ARG A 590 -2.40 22.89 18.40
N GLU A 591 -1.62 23.89 18.03
CA GLU A 591 -2.08 25.22 17.68
C GLU A 591 -3.01 25.18 16.46
N GLY A 592 -2.78 24.23 15.55
CA GLY A 592 -3.60 24.00 14.37
C GLY A 592 -5.00 23.50 14.71
N VAL A 593 -5.12 22.49 15.57
CA VAL A 593 -6.43 21.98 16.01
C VAL A 593 -7.20 23.04 16.81
N GLU A 594 -6.52 23.82 17.66
CA GLU A 594 -7.12 24.94 18.40
C GLU A 594 -7.63 26.04 17.44
N GLY A 595 -6.88 26.33 16.37
CA GLY A 595 -7.30 27.25 15.31
C GLY A 595 -8.56 26.79 14.59
N MET A 596 -8.64 25.49 14.28
CA MET A 596 -9.81 24.88 13.67
C MET A 596 -11.02 24.91 14.62
N HIS A 597 -10.81 24.66 15.92
CA HIS A 597 -11.88 24.77 16.92
C HIS A 597 -12.46 26.19 16.97
N ARG A 598 -11.59 27.21 16.97
CA ARG A 598 -12.03 28.63 16.91
C ARG A 598 -12.81 28.93 15.64
N PHE A 599 -12.44 28.35 14.51
CA PHE A 599 -13.20 28.49 13.27
C PHE A 599 -14.62 27.94 13.41
N TYR A 600 -14.77 26.75 13.99
CA TYR A 600 -16.10 26.16 14.24
C TYR A 600 -16.98 26.98 15.16
N GLN A 601 -16.41 27.55 16.23
CA GLN A 601 -17.17 28.45 17.11
C GLN A 601 -17.65 29.71 16.37
N ARG A 602 -16.87 30.23 15.41
CA ARG A 602 -17.31 31.34 14.55
C ARG A 602 -18.40 30.91 13.57
N LEU A 603 -18.26 29.72 12.99
CA LEU A 603 -19.22 29.16 12.03
C LEU A 603 -20.58 28.91 12.70
N TRP A 604 -20.59 28.37 13.91
CA TRP A 604 -21.81 28.21 14.71
C TRP A 604 -22.54 29.53 14.94
N ARG A 605 -21.80 30.59 15.32
CA ARG A 605 -22.38 31.94 15.48
C ARG A 605 -22.99 32.45 14.19
N LEU A 606 -22.31 32.27 13.05
CA LEU A 606 -22.83 32.68 11.74
C LEU A 606 -24.16 31.98 11.41
N PHE A 607 -24.27 30.66 11.64
CA PHE A 607 -25.53 29.95 11.39
C PHE A 607 -26.70 30.40 12.26
N ASN A 608 -26.42 30.87 13.48
CA ASN A 608 -27.43 31.33 14.43
C ASN A 608 -27.75 32.84 14.29
N GLN A 609 -27.09 33.55 13.36
CA GLN A 609 -27.46 34.93 13.04
C GLN A 609 -28.71 34.97 12.17
N LYS A 610 -29.53 36.01 12.35
CA LYS A 610 -30.70 36.23 11.49
C LYS A 610 -30.24 36.50 10.05
N PRO A 611 -30.76 35.78 9.04
CA PRO A 611 -30.44 36.08 7.65
C PRO A 611 -30.83 37.50 7.28
N VAL A 612 -29.93 38.21 6.60
CA VAL A 612 -30.16 39.54 6.04
C VAL A 612 -30.07 39.39 4.52
N GLY A 613 -31.10 39.79 3.79
CA GLY A 613 -31.32 39.48 2.36
C GLY A 613 -30.36 40.17 1.38
N VAL A 614 -29.05 39.97 1.54
CA VAL A 614 -28.02 40.41 0.59
C VAL A 614 -27.76 39.29 -0.43
N ASP A 615 -27.84 39.59 -1.72
CA ASP A 615 -27.55 38.61 -2.77
C ASP A 615 -26.05 38.38 -2.89
N THR A 616 -25.57 37.26 -2.34
CA THR A 616 -24.18 36.81 -2.50
C THR A 616 -24.02 35.78 -3.62
N GLY A 617 -24.96 35.73 -4.57
CA GLY A 617 -25.07 34.72 -5.62
C GLY A 617 -23.78 34.40 -6.36
N LYS A 618 -22.99 35.41 -6.73
CA LYS A 618 -21.66 35.21 -7.36
C LYS A 618 -20.71 34.44 -6.45
N MET A 619 -20.50 34.93 -5.22
CA MET A 619 -19.60 34.29 -4.23
C MET A 619 -20.07 32.89 -3.86
N ARG A 620 -21.38 32.68 -3.72
CA ARG A 620 -21.98 31.35 -3.48
C ARG A 620 -21.62 30.37 -4.60
N ASN A 621 -21.82 30.77 -5.87
CA ASN A 621 -21.51 29.91 -7.02
C ASN A 621 -20.01 29.62 -7.14
N GLN A 622 -19.15 30.61 -6.88
CA GLN A 622 -17.70 30.43 -6.84
C GLN A 622 -17.28 29.45 -5.74
N ALA A 623 -17.81 29.59 -4.52
CA ALA A 623 -17.53 28.69 -3.41
C ALA A 623 -17.95 27.25 -3.74
N VAL A 624 -19.17 27.05 -4.25
CA VAL A 624 -19.66 25.73 -4.66
C VAL A 624 -18.76 25.14 -5.75
N GLN A 625 -18.39 25.91 -6.77
CA GLN A 625 -17.50 25.43 -7.83
C GLN A 625 -16.13 25.01 -7.29
N ARG A 626 -15.47 25.88 -6.52
CA ARG A 626 -14.12 25.64 -5.97
C ARG A 626 -14.11 24.41 -5.07
N VAL A 627 -15.03 24.34 -4.11
CA VAL A 627 -15.14 23.21 -3.16
C VAL A 627 -15.43 21.90 -3.89
N THR A 628 -16.34 21.90 -4.87
CA THR A 628 -16.66 20.71 -5.67
C THR A 628 -15.43 20.20 -6.42
N LYS A 629 -14.76 21.07 -7.19
CA LYS A 629 -13.56 20.71 -7.97
C LYS A 629 -12.42 20.23 -7.08
N ASP A 630 -12.27 20.83 -5.90
CA ASP A 630 -11.20 20.48 -4.97
C ASP A 630 -11.43 19.14 -4.29
N ILE A 631 -12.66 18.84 -3.83
CA ILE A 631 -12.97 17.51 -3.27
C ILE A 631 -12.82 16.43 -4.35
N GLU A 632 -13.28 16.67 -5.59
CA GLU A 632 -13.09 15.75 -6.71
C GLU A 632 -11.61 15.47 -7.02
N SER A 633 -10.78 16.50 -6.86
CA SER A 633 -9.34 16.45 -7.07
C SER A 633 -8.55 16.02 -5.81
N MET A 634 -9.23 15.62 -4.73
CA MET A 634 -8.63 15.26 -3.44
C MET A 634 -7.79 16.37 -2.77
N ARG A 635 -8.09 17.64 -3.06
CA ARG A 635 -7.48 18.84 -2.46
C ARG A 635 -8.33 19.36 -1.29
N PHE A 636 -8.45 18.55 -0.24
CA PHE A 636 -9.34 18.83 0.89
C PHE A 636 -8.97 20.10 1.66
N ASN A 637 -7.69 20.39 1.80
CA ASN A 637 -7.20 21.58 2.50
C ASN A 637 -7.63 22.88 1.80
N THR A 638 -7.57 22.94 0.46
CA THR A 638 -8.01 24.12 -0.31
C THR A 638 -9.52 24.22 -0.42
N ALA A 639 -10.23 23.08 -0.41
CA ALA A 639 -11.69 23.06 -0.26
C ALA A 639 -12.13 23.71 1.06
N ILE A 640 -11.51 23.32 2.19
CA ILE A 640 -11.79 23.92 3.50
C ILE A 640 -11.45 25.41 3.50
N ALA A 641 -10.32 25.82 2.91
CA ALA A 641 -9.96 27.23 2.78
C ALA A 641 -11.03 28.03 2.00
N SER A 642 -11.60 27.45 0.94
CA SER A 642 -12.69 28.07 0.17
C SER A 642 -13.99 28.17 0.99
N VAL A 643 -14.29 27.18 1.83
CA VAL A 643 -15.42 27.27 2.79
C VAL A 643 -15.18 28.36 3.83
N MET A 644 -13.96 28.49 4.35
CA MET A 644 -13.59 29.56 5.28
C MET A 644 -13.73 30.95 4.65
N GLU A 645 -13.27 31.12 3.40
CA GLU A 645 -13.38 32.36 2.63
C GLU A 645 -14.86 32.74 2.45
N TYR A 646 -15.69 31.78 2.06
CA TYR A 646 -17.13 32.01 1.91
C TYR A 646 -17.80 32.36 3.24
N ALA A 647 -17.52 31.63 4.31
CA ALA A 647 -18.07 31.93 5.65
C ALA A 647 -17.66 33.33 6.14
N ASN A 648 -16.40 33.74 5.90
CA ASN A 648 -15.94 35.09 6.25
C ASN A 648 -16.65 36.17 5.41
N HIS A 649 -16.86 35.92 4.11
CA HIS A 649 -17.61 36.82 3.24
C HIS A 649 -19.05 37.02 3.74
N LEU A 650 -19.74 35.93 4.09
CA LEU A 650 -21.10 35.98 4.64
C LEU A 650 -21.16 36.70 6.00
N LYS A 651 -20.15 36.51 6.86
CA LYS A 651 -20.05 37.23 8.13
C LYS A 651 -19.90 38.74 7.92
N ALA A 652 -19.14 39.16 6.91
CA ALA A 652 -18.87 40.57 6.64
C ALA A 652 -20.03 41.28 5.95
N ASN A 653 -20.71 40.61 5.02
CA ASN A 653 -21.71 41.23 4.14
C ASN A 653 -23.16 40.85 4.47
N GLY A 654 -23.38 39.95 5.44
CA GLY A 654 -24.68 39.33 5.68
C GLY A 654 -24.86 38.04 4.87
N SER A 655 -25.90 37.29 5.22
CA SER A 655 -26.20 36.00 4.59
C SER A 655 -27.69 35.83 4.35
N SER A 656 -28.06 35.29 3.18
CA SER A 656 -29.42 34.82 2.92
C SER A 656 -29.64 33.41 3.47
N LYS A 657 -30.91 32.98 3.57
CA LYS A 657 -31.24 31.59 3.92
C LYS A 657 -30.63 30.58 2.92
N ALA A 658 -30.57 30.94 1.64
CA ALA A 658 -29.96 30.12 0.59
C ALA A 658 -28.44 29.96 0.80
N ASP A 659 -27.78 31.01 1.30
CA ASP A 659 -26.35 30.99 1.62
C ASP A 659 -26.04 30.08 2.80
N LEU A 660 -26.83 30.17 3.88
CA LEU A 660 -26.68 29.28 5.03
C LEU A 660 -26.95 27.82 4.66
N ILE A 661 -27.97 27.55 3.83
CA ILE A 661 -28.23 26.21 3.28
C ILE A 661 -27.03 25.70 2.48
N THR A 662 -26.45 26.55 1.64
CA THR A 662 -25.32 26.18 0.79
C THR A 662 -24.07 25.94 1.62
N LEU A 663 -23.77 26.84 2.56
CA LEU A 663 -22.64 26.71 3.48
C LEU A 663 -22.74 25.43 4.32
N ALA A 664 -23.93 25.11 4.85
CA ALA A 664 -24.17 23.87 5.59
C ALA A 664 -23.87 22.64 4.73
N LYS A 665 -24.28 22.62 3.47
CA LYS A 665 -23.97 21.52 2.54
C LYS A 665 -22.49 21.42 2.19
N LEU A 666 -21.80 22.54 2.00
CA LEU A 666 -20.37 22.55 1.66
C LEU A 666 -19.49 22.09 2.82
N ILE A 667 -19.87 22.41 4.08
CA ILE A 667 -19.12 21.97 5.25
C ILE A 667 -19.49 20.55 5.71
N ALA A 668 -20.68 20.03 5.35
CA ALA A 668 -21.18 18.73 5.80
C ALA A 668 -20.23 17.53 5.60
N PRO A 669 -19.45 17.42 4.50
CA PRO A 669 -18.47 16.36 4.38
C PRO A 669 -17.36 16.41 5.44
N PHE A 670 -16.98 17.61 5.89
CA PHE A 670 -15.87 17.86 6.82
C PHE A 670 -16.33 17.86 8.29
N ALA A 671 -17.41 18.59 8.58
CA ALA A 671 -18.04 18.68 9.90
C ALA A 671 -19.49 18.17 9.86
N PRO A 672 -19.68 16.84 9.75
CA PRO A 672 -21.00 16.27 9.58
C PRO A 672 -21.94 16.53 10.76
N HIS A 673 -21.43 16.60 12.00
CA HIS A 673 -22.29 16.73 13.17
C HIS A 673 -22.88 18.14 13.31
N MET A 674 -22.04 19.17 13.20
CA MET A 674 -22.48 20.57 13.19
C MET A 674 -23.40 20.83 12.00
N ALA A 675 -23.05 20.34 10.81
CA ALA A 675 -23.85 20.56 9.62
C ALA A 675 -25.25 19.94 9.76
N GLU A 676 -25.37 18.75 10.35
CA GLU A 676 -26.65 18.10 10.62
C GLU A 676 -27.46 18.85 11.69
N GLU A 677 -26.82 19.30 12.77
CA GLU A 677 -27.48 20.09 13.82
C GLU A 677 -28.04 21.40 13.26
N VAL A 678 -27.25 22.11 12.45
CA VAL A 678 -27.68 23.31 11.75
C VAL A 678 -28.80 23.00 10.77
N TRP A 679 -28.66 21.96 9.97
CA TRP A 679 -29.64 21.57 8.95
C TRP A 679 -31.02 21.32 9.56
N VAL A 680 -31.09 20.52 10.62
CA VAL A 680 -32.36 20.12 11.23
C VAL A 680 -32.89 21.19 12.18
N ASN A 681 -32.08 21.65 13.13
CA ASN A 681 -32.59 22.47 14.25
C ASN A 681 -32.48 23.98 14.02
N VAL A 682 -31.59 24.44 13.13
CA VAL A 682 -31.46 25.87 12.80
C VAL A 682 -32.18 26.21 11.50
N LEU A 683 -32.03 25.39 10.46
CA LEU A 683 -32.61 25.61 9.14
C LEU A 683 -33.96 24.90 8.92
N GLY A 684 -34.42 24.12 9.91
CA GLY A 684 -35.77 23.53 9.97
C GLY A 684 -36.01 22.39 8.98
N GLN A 685 -34.97 21.69 8.55
CA GLN A 685 -35.08 20.59 7.57
C GLN A 685 -35.48 19.28 8.26
N LYS A 686 -36.24 18.43 7.54
CA LYS A 686 -36.89 17.24 8.13
C LYS A 686 -36.13 15.91 7.95
N PHE A 687 -35.06 15.91 7.17
CA PHE A 687 -34.28 14.71 6.81
C PHE A 687 -32.79 15.01 6.91
N SER A 688 -31.95 13.97 6.85
CA SER A 688 -30.50 14.15 7.05
C SER A 688 -29.87 14.98 5.93
N ILE A 689 -28.95 15.89 6.30
CA ILE A 689 -28.18 16.66 5.30
C ILE A 689 -27.39 15.76 4.34
N HIS A 690 -26.95 14.58 4.80
CA HIS A 690 -26.22 13.61 3.97
C HIS A 690 -27.10 12.89 2.94
N GLN A 691 -28.43 12.99 3.08
CA GLN A 691 -29.40 12.51 2.09
C GLN A 691 -29.89 13.67 1.18
N SER A 692 -29.38 14.89 1.39
CA SER A 692 -29.67 16.03 0.53
C SER A 692 -28.79 16.04 -0.72
N GLN A 693 -29.26 16.71 -1.77
CA GLN A 693 -28.48 16.91 -3.00
C GLN A 693 -27.38 17.94 -2.79
N TRP A 694 -26.19 17.66 -3.31
CA TRP A 694 -25.06 18.58 -3.37
C TRP A 694 -25.46 19.86 -4.12
N PRO A 695 -25.05 21.06 -3.65
CA PRO A 695 -25.43 22.31 -4.29
C PRO A 695 -24.91 22.36 -5.73
N LYS A 696 -25.76 22.83 -6.64
CA LYS A 696 -25.38 23.14 -8.03
C LYS A 696 -24.87 24.59 -8.09
N PHE A 697 -23.99 24.86 -9.05
CA PHE A 697 -23.53 26.21 -9.34
C PHE A 697 -23.79 26.56 -10.81
N ASP A 698 -24.02 27.84 -11.07
CA ASP A 698 -24.04 28.44 -12.40
C ASP A 698 -22.60 28.79 -12.81
N ALA A 699 -22.15 28.21 -13.93
CA ALA A 699 -20.80 28.43 -14.45
C ALA A 699 -20.54 29.88 -14.86
N ASN A 700 -21.55 30.64 -15.27
CA ASN A 700 -21.42 32.05 -15.64
C ASN A 700 -21.21 32.92 -14.41
N LEU A 701 -22.01 32.71 -13.35
CA LEU A 701 -21.83 33.41 -12.07
C LEU A 701 -20.56 32.99 -11.34
N ALA A 702 -20.06 31.78 -11.57
CA ALA A 702 -18.81 31.29 -10.97
C ALA A 702 -17.54 31.77 -11.70
N LYS A 703 -17.64 32.50 -12.82
CA LYS A 703 -16.45 33.03 -13.51
C LYS A 703 -15.73 34.01 -12.60
N GLU A 704 -14.41 33.87 -12.54
CA GLU A 704 -13.56 34.92 -12.00
C GLU A 704 -13.41 35.98 -13.08
N GLU A 705 -13.82 37.20 -12.79
CA GLU A 705 -13.63 38.33 -13.71
C GLU A 705 -12.17 38.77 -13.74
N HIS A 706 -11.45 38.54 -12.65
CA HIS A 706 -10.05 38.94 -12.48
C HIS A 706 -9.28 37.86 -11.70
N SER A 707 -8.01 37.63 -12.05
CA SER A 707 -7.11 36.79 -11.24
C SER A 707 -6.08 37.65 -10.51
N VAL A 708 -5.85 37.37 -9.23
CA VAL A 708 -4.82 38.06 -8.45
C VAL A 708 -3.55 37.20 -8.43
N VAL A 709 -2.52 37.66 -9.11
CA VAL A 709 -1.21 37.02 -9.14
C VAL A 709 -0.30 37.69 -8.10
N ILE A 710 0.09 36.94 -7.09
CA ILE A 710 1.04 37.40 -6.07
C ILE A 710 2.44 37.50 -6.70
N ILE A 711 3.15 38.58 -6.41
CA ILE A 711 4.50 38.80 -6.91
C ILE A 711 5.49 38.63 -5.76
N GLN A 712 6.40 37.67 -5.90
CA GLN A 712 7.45 37.37 -4.93
C GLN A 712 8.84 37.63 -5.50
N ILE A 713 9.78 37.91 -4.60
CA ILE A 713 11.21 37.97 -4.87
C ILE A 713 11.91 37.13 -3.80
N ASP A 714 12.68 36.14 -4.22
CA ASP A 714 13.34 35.15 -3.35
C ASP A 714 12.37 34.53 -2.31
N GLY A 715 11.12 34.30 -2.74
CA GLY A 715 10.07 33.71 -1.90
C GLY A 715 9.36 34.68 -0.93
N LYS A 716 9.75 35.96 -0.88
CA LYS A 716 9.07 37.00 -0.08
C LYS A 716 8.08 37.77 -0.95
N THR A 717 6.84 37.92 -0.49
CA THR A 717 5.79 38.69 -1.20
C THR A 717 6.13 40.18 -1.22
N ARG A 718 6.17 40.78 -2.41
CA ARG A 718 6.53 42.20 -2.65
C ARG A 718 5.44 43.01 -3.35
N GLY A 719 4.45 42.34 -3.92
CA GLY A 719 3.30 42.99 -4.54
C GLY A 719 2.26 41.98 -5.01
N GLN A 720 1.22 42.49 -5.66
CA GLN A 720 0.21 41.71 -6.35
C GLN A 720 -0.14 42.38 -7.67
N LEU A 721 -0.50 41.58 -8.66
CA LEU A 721 -1.00 42.00 -9.95
C LEU A 721 -2.45 41.51 -10.08
N ILE A 722 -3.37 42.42 -10.33
CA ILE A 722 -4.75 42.08 -10.69
C ILE A 722 -4.79 41.94 -12.21
N ILE A 723 -5.29 40.81 -12.71
CA ILE A 723 -5.36 40.48 -14.12
C ILE A 723 -6.82 40.37 -14.51
N ASP A 724 -7.31 41.37 -15.23
CA ASP A 724 -8.71 41.44 -15.64
C ASP A 724 -9.02 40.64 -16.91
N ASN A 725 -7.98 40.24 -17.66
CA ASN A 725 -8.08 39.37 -18.82
C ASN A 725 -7.34 38.05 -18.56
N LEU A 726 -8.10 36.98 -18.29
CA LEU A 726 -7.56 35.66 -17.98
C LEU A 726 -6.89 34.94 -19.18
N GLN A 727 -6.90 35.53 -20.37
CA GLN A 727 -6.22 35.02 -21.58
C GLN A 727 -4.78 35.51 -21.74
N LEU A 728 -4.26 36.34 -20.82
CA LEU A 728 -2.87 36.77 -20.88
C LEU A 728 -1.92 35.58 -20.86
N THR A 729 -0.97 35.58 -21.78
CA THR A 729 0.11 34.60 -21.85
C THR A 729 1.03 34.71 -20.64
N LYS A 730 1.76 33.62 -20.35
CA LYS A 730 2.74 33.58 -19.25
C LYS A 730 3.73 34.75 -19.33
N GLU A 731 4.22 35.04 -20.54
CA GLU A 731 5.21 36.08 -20.81
C GLU A 731 4.67 37.48 -20.51
N GLU A 732 3.41 37.74 -20.88
CA GLU A 732 2.73 39.01 -20.60
C GLU A 732 2.50 39.21 -19.10
N VAL A 733 2.11 38.15 -18.37
CA VAL A 733 1.92 38.22 -16.92
C VAL A 733 3.25 38.47 -16.21
N ILE A 734 4.34 37.81 -16.62
CA ILE A 734 5.67 38.03 -16.05
C ILE A 734 6.14 39.47 -16.33
N LYS A 735 5.91 40.00 -17.54
CA LYS A 735 6.25 41.38 -17.90
C LYS A 735 5.49 42.39 -17.03
N LYS A 736 4.18 42.21 -16.87
CA LYS A 736 3.36 43.06 -15.99
C LYS A 736 3.80 42.97 -14.52
N ALA A 737 4.14 41.77 -14.04
CA ALA A 737 4.63 41.57 -12.67
C ALA A 737 6.00 42.23 -12.43
N ARG A 738 6.90 42.18 -13.42
CA ARG A 738 8.22 42.83 -13.36
C ARG A 738 8.11 44.36 -13.36
N ASN A 739 7.18 44.89 -14.13
CA ASN A 739 6.96 46.33 -14.29
C ASN A 739 6.02 46.92 -13.23
N ASN A 740 5.51 46.12 -12.30
CA ASN A 740 4.69 46.61 -11.20
C ASN A 740 5.52 47.57 -10.33
N GLU A 741 5.03 48.79 -10.15
CA GLU A 741 5.76 49.87 -9.46
C GLU A 741 6.22 49.50 -8.04
N LYS A 742 5.45 48.69 -7.32
CA LYS A 742 5.81 48.23 -5.97
C LYS A 742 6.91 47.18 -5.97
N VAL A 743 7.11 46.48 -7.10
CA VAL A 743 8.04 45.35 -7.27
C VAL A 743 9.31 45.76 -8.00
N SER A 744 9.22 46.64 -9.00
CA SER A 744 10.34 47.05 -9.86
C SER A 744 11.54 47.56 -9.04
N LYS A 745 11.29 48.30 -7.96
CA LYS A 745 12.30 48.78 -7.01
C LYS A 745 13.12 47.68 -6.32
N TRP A 746 12.52 46.51 -6.09
CA TRP A 746 13.19 45.37 -5.44
C TRP A 746 13.97 44.50 -6.42
N LEU A 747 13.71 44.66 -7.72
CA LEU A 747 14.45 44.02 -8.80
C LEU A 747 15.56 44.91 -9.36
N LYS A 748 15.62 46.18 -8.93
CA LYS A 748 16.67 47.12 -9.32
C LYS A 748 18.03 46.55 -8.89
N ASP A 749 18.98 46.55 -9.82
CA ASP A 749 20.36 46.08 -9.65
C ASP A 749 20.53 44.59 -9.31
N LYS A 750 19.44 43.79 -9.39
CA LYS A 750 19.47 42.34 -9.20
C LYS A 750 19.38 41.58 -10.51
N LYS A 751 20.27 40.60 -10.70
CA LYS A 751 20.18 39.67 -11.84
C LYS A 751 19.19 38.55 -11.53
N ILE A 752 18.18 38.37 -12.39
CA ILE A 752 17.18 37.31 -12.23
C ILE A 752 17.79 35.99 -12.72
N LYS A 753 17.94 35.02 -11.81
CA LYS A 753 18.42 33.67 -12.08
C LYS A 753 17.33 32.78 -12.67
N LYS A 754 16.11 32.86 -12.13
CA LYS A 754 14.97 32.03 -12.53
C LYS A 754 13.66 32.73 -12.22
N VAL A 755 12.63 32.50 -13.05
CA VAL A 755 11.25 32.91 -12.75
C VAL A 755 10.41 31.66 -12.53
N ILE A 756 9.73 31.59 -11.39
CA ILE A 756 8.75 30.55 -11.08
C ILE A 756 7.37 31.16 -11.31
N PHE A 757 6.65 30.65 -12.31
CA PHE A 757 5.31 31.09 -12.64
C PHE A 757 4.31 29.97 -12.38
N VAL A 758 3.26 30.29 -11.62
CA VAL A 758 2.07 29.45 -11.48
C VAL A 758 0.89 30.25 -12.01
N PRO A 759 0.27 29.81 -13.12
CA PRO A 759 -0.85 30.52 -13.76
C PRO A 759 -1.94 30.90 -12.77
N GLY A 760 -2.37 32.17 -12.82
CA GLY A 760 -3.43 32.72 -11.96
C GLY A 760 -3.11 32.78 -10.46
N LYS A 761 -1.87 32.52 -10.04
CA LYS A 761 -1.50 32.45 -8.62
C LYS A 761 -0.26 33.25 -8.25
N ILE A 762 0.90 32.94 -8.85
CA ILE A 762 2.17 33.51 -8.39
C ILE A 762 3.18 33.71 -9.51
N VAL A 763 3.95 34.80 -9.40
CA VAL A 763 5.20 35.03 -10.11
C VAL A 763 6.28 35.26 -9.05
N ASN A 764 7.24 34.36 -8.93
CA ASN A 764 8.39 34.50 -8.04
C ASN A 764 9.67 34.71 -8.85
N PHE A 765 10.31 35.87 -8.68
CA PHE A 765 11.60 36.19 -9.24
C PHE A 765 12.70 35.71 -8.29
N VAL A 766 13.46 34.70 -8.70
CA VAL A 766 14.63 34.22 -7.97
C VAL A 766 15.84 34.99 -8.47
N THR A 767 16.46 35.76 -7.59
CA THR A 767 17.61 36.59 -7.90
C THR A 767 18.94 35.90 -7.54
N HIS A 768 20.05 36.39 -8.08
CA HIS A 768 21.40 35.93 -7.75
C HIS A 768 21.89 36.44 -6.41
#